data_AF-A0A8S2LT77-F1
#
_entry.id   AF-A0A8S2LT77-F1
#
_cell.length_a   1.000
_cell.length_b   1.000
_cell.length_c   1.000
_cell.angle_alpha   90.00
_cell.angle_beta   90.00
_cell.angle_gamma   90.00
#
_symmetry.space_group_name_H-M   'P 1'
#
loop_
_entity.id
_entity.type
_entity.pdbx_description
1 polymer ?
#
loop_
_entity_poly.entity_id
_entity_poly.type
_entity_poly.pdbx_seq_one_letter_code
_entity_poly.pdbx_strand_id
1 'polypeptide(L)'
;MNLDAVSLALAQISFTIKTLSKSNFKNSVAEISNLISEYGFEAERHLYRTLMSYLDLQSIDENNITLKRPENIYLNYWQQEIASFISKPNFSTLICYAFDTAIAQKSLKILSPPNAFLTTICKLFKLSYAQELVFVLALKNSIQAELQILVHEHIQKRLPEFIQTIIEFDSSLKEVGLTDLPIESLHSLLIQIRQYASNESSIVKVEQYEQLLNLLRKEYSIERIGNNNLLILLPILYPSNTISNDLTSTQILSDSSNLSTSVWQMDGILSDVILEMGYDFTSSIEHCRNALVHFGLQELKPSTIARIISAMIKTHSGLNENTSIYDSNGIEMIANSDKSSTPTWNVDTFVIAINDLVPTVNWKDVVKEFDHAGFLVRDRQALILLVTALRRALPPEQYIDLLYGRWNNVDGQLSWLAQAIRYPDVFCFGDHPAHPVLIDCLKHPLEDTKETWTWRSLNLIECLLRIADTGLYPIVLDIFKHGIQRSGELVFLGLLQLHTVWTTLKQELLQLIIPTFLANSPNANPLLNYMWNSQHHVTQLRTSLLTALADWYNRSSDNEQQQRLSRVLEIVQDLKALPILLAAQPITFILDLACLASRRGYLKLDKWLSDKLREHQDLFIQTTVQYLRKKAPQLLQIPSK
;
A
#
# COMPACT_ATOMS: atom_id res chain seq x y z
N MET A 1 -17.81 26.23 -12.27
CA MET A 1 -16.44 26.25 -11.72
C MET A 1 -16.41 25.24 -10.58
N ASN A 2 -15.86 24.05 -10.83
CA ASN A 2 -15.66 23.05 -9.78
C ASN A 2 -14.39 23.44 -9.04
N LEU A 3 -14.52 24.19 -7.95
CA LEU A 3 -13.41 24.39 -7.02
C LEU A 3 -13.23 23.09 -6.24
N ASP A 4 -12.01 22.58 -6.23
CA ASP A 4 -11.57 21.45 -5.41
C ASP A 4 -11.91 21.72 -3.93
N ALA A 5 -12.37 20.70 -3.19
CA ALA A 5 -12.81 20.86 -1.80
C ALA A 5 -11.69 21.45 -0.91
N VAL A 6 -10.43 21.09 -1.19
CA VAL A 6 -9.25 21.65 -0.53
C VAL A 6 -9.12 23.15 -0.82
N SER A 7 -9.28 23.57 -2.07
CA SER A 7 -9.17 25.00 -2.45
C SER A 7 -10.22 25.87 -1.76
N LEU A 8 -11.41 25.32 -1.51
CA LEU A 8 -12.48 25.99 -0.76
C LEU A 8 -12.14 26.10 0.73
N ALA A 9 -11.60 25.04 1.33
CA ALA A 9 -11.12 25.05 2.72
C ALA A 9 -9.99 26.08 2.92
N LEU A 10 -9.03 26.17 1.99
CA LEU A 10 -7.96 27.17 2.04
C LEU A 10 -8.49 28.60 1.92
N ALA A 11 -9.46 28.84 1.04
CA ALA A 11 -10.13 30.13 0.91
C ALA A 11 -10.90 30.51 2.19
N GLN A 12 -11.55 29.53 2.82
CA GLN A 12 -12.24 29.69 4.10
C GLN A 12 -11.27 30.04 5.23
N ILE A 13 -10.13 29.34 5.36
CA ILE A 13 -9.08 29.69 6.33
C ILE A 13 -8.60 31.14 6.12
N SER A 14 -8.33 31.54 4.88
CA SER A 14 -7.92 32.93 4.59
C SER A 14 -9.00 33.95 4.95
N PHE A 15 -10.27 33.66 4.69
CA PHE A 15 -11.39 34.53 5.02
C PHE A 15 -11.60 34.65 6.54
N THR A 16 -11.57 33.52 7.25
CA THR A 16 -11.73 33.46 8.70
C THR A 16 -10.59 34.20 9.40
N ILE A 17 -9.35 34.07 8.92
CA ILE A 17 -8.22 34.85 9.43
C ILE A 17 -8.42 36.34 9.15
N LYS A 18 -8.78 36.73 7.92
CA LYS A 18 -8.98 38.14 7.55
C LYS A 18 -10.09 38.84 8.36
N THR A 19 -11.08 38.09 8.83
CA THR A 19 -12.22 38.60 9.61
C THR A 19 -12.05 38.45 11.13
N LEU A 20 -10.86 38.04 11.60
CA LEU A 20 -10.56 37.89 13.03
C LEU A 20 -10.81 39.19 13.80
N SER A 21 -11.57 39.07 14.88
CA SER A 21 -11.95 40.11 15.82
C SER A 21 -12.04 39.53 17.24
N LYS A 22 -12.11 40.38 18.26
CA LYS A 22 -12.20 39.88 19.65
C LYS A 22 -13.48 39.08 19.93
N SER A 23 -14.58 39.37 19.22
CA SER A 23 -15.88 38.71 19.43
C SER A 23 -15.99 37.35 18.75
N ASN A 24 -15.32 37.14 17.62
CA ASN A 24 -15.35 35.86 16.88
C ASN A 24 -14.12 34.97 17.13
N PHE A 25 -13.08 35.46 17.83
CA PHE A 25 -11.80 34.76 18.03
C PHE A 25 -11.95 33.27 18.39
N LYS A 26 -12.70 32.94 19.44
CA LYS A 26 -12.87 31.54 19.90
C LYS A 26 -13.54 30.65 18.83
N ASN A 27 -14.55 31.18 18.15
CA ASN A 27 -15.28 30.44 17.12
C ASN A 27 -14.42 30.26 15.87
N SER A 28 -13.70 31.31 15.46
CA SER A 28 -12.77 31.29 14.33
C SER A 28 -11.61 30.33 14.54
N VAL A 29 -11.04 30.25 15.76
CA VAL A 29 -9.98 29.28 16.10
C VAL A 29 -10.52 27.85 16.05
N ALA A 30 -11.72 27.59 16.61
CA ALA A 30 -12.34 26.27 16.58
C ALA A 30 -12.69 25.82 15.14
N GLU A 31 -13.20 26.74 14.32
CA GLU A 31 -13.50 26.49 12.91
C GLU A 31 -12.23 26.13 12.12
N ILE A 32 -11.15 26.90 12.30
CA ILE A 32 -9.85 26.62 11.67
C ILE A 32 -9.29 25.27 12.15
N SER A 33 -9.41 24.94 13.44
CA SER A 33 -8.98 23.65 13.98
C SER A 33 -9.74 22.48 13.34
N ASN A 34 -11.06 22.63 13.11
CA ASN A 34 -11.85 21.61 12.42
C ASN A 34 -11.41 21.45 10.97
N LEU A 35 -11.20 22.55 10.25
CA LEU A 35 -10.68 22.51 8.87
C LEU A 35 -9.30 21.84 8.79
N ILE A 36 -8.43 22.06 9.78
CA ILE A 36 -7.14 21.37 9.84
C ILE A 36 -7.33 19.87 10.08
N SER A 37 -8.28 19.48 10.95
CA SER A 37 -8.56 18.05 11.20
C SER A 37 -9.13 17.32 9.98
N GLU A 38 -9.90 18.00 9.12
CA GLU A 38 -10.51 17.42 7.92
C GLU A 38 -9.57 17.39 6.72
N TYR A 39 -8.75 18.43 6.51
CA TYR A 39 -7.92 18.61 5.31
C TYR A 39 -6.41 18.43 5.54
N GLY A 40 -5.98 18.18 6.78
CA GLY A 40 -4.63 17.78 7.13
C GLY A 40 -3.56 18.86 6.90
N PHE A 41 -2.36 18.42 6.52
CA PHE A 41 -1.15 19.24 6.52
C PHE A 41 -1.20 20.47 5.60
N GLU A 42 -1.94 20.42 4.49
CA GLU A 42 -1.99 21.55 3.55
C GLU A 42 -2.80 22.74 4.11
N ALA A 43 -3.89 22.44 4.83
CA ALA A 43 -4.68 23.44 5.56
C ALA A 43 -3.87 24.08 6.70
N GLU A 44 -3.11 23.27 7.43
CA GLU A 44 -2.21 23.71 8.51
C GLU A 44 -1.09 24.61 7.99
N ARG A 45 -0.43 24.20 6.91
CA ARG A 45 0.61 24.99 6.23
C ARG A 45 0.08 26.35 5.77
N HIS A 46 -1.13 26.38 5.22
CA HIS A 46 -1.76 27.62 4.76
C HIS A 46 -2.24 28.51 5.92
N LEU A 47 -2.64 27.95 7.06
CA LEU A 47 -2.93 28.70 8.29
C LEU A 47 -1.71 29.53 8.71
N TYR A 48 -0.57 28.89 8.95
CA TYR A 48 0.62 29.57 9.45
C TYR A 48 1.18 30.59 8.43
N ARG A 49 1.14 30.26 7.14
CA ARG A 49 1.46 31.22 6.05
C ARG A 49 0.58 32.47 6.10
N THR A 50 -0.73 32.28 6.25
CA THR A 50 -1.69 33.37 6.26
C THR A 50 -1.56 34.20 7.54
N LEU A 51 -1.43 33.57 8.71
CA LEU A 51 -1.21 34.27 9.97
C LEU A 51 0.08 35.09 9.96
N MET A 52 1.16 34.58 9.36
CA MET A 52 2.41 35.33 9.22
C MET A 52 2.25 36.55 8.30
N SER A 53 1.46 36.45 7.22
CA SER A 53 1.24 37.58 6.31
C SER A 53 0.46 38.75 6.93
N TYR A 54 -0.33 38.50 7.97
CA TYR A 54 -1.11 39.50 8.71
C TYR A 54 -0.41 40.02 9.98
N LEU A 55 0.74 39.44 10.36
CA LEU A 55 1.59 39.99 11.42
C LEU A 55 2.32 41.22 10.89
N ASP A 56 1.80 42.42 11.20
CA ASP A 56 2.48 43.68 10.90
C ASP A 56 3.65 43.94 11.85
N LEU A 57 4.83 43.40 11.49
CA LEU A 57 6.09 43.60 12.22
C LEU A 57 6.72 44.98 11.95
N GLN A 58 6.18 45.82 11.05
CA GLN A 58 6.75 47.13 10.71
C GLN A 58 6.39 48.21 11.75
N SER A 59 5.52 47.91 12.71
CA SER A 59 4.98 48.84 13.70
C SER A 59 5.56 48.66 15.12
N ILE A 60 6.71 47.98 15.24
CA ILE A 60 7.37 47.72 16.53
C ILE A 60 8.05 49.01 17.02
N ASP A 61 7.70 49.47 18.23
CA ASP A 61 8.42 50.57 18.88
C ASP A 61 9.78 50.07 19.40
N GLU A 62 10.87 50.64 18.85
CA GLU A 62 12.26 50.25 19.12
C GLU A 62 12.65 50.31 20.61
N ASN A 63 11.95 51.11 21.41
CA ASN A 63 12.29 51.33 22.83
C ASN A 63 11.62 50.33 23.80
N ASN A 64 10.48 49.71 23.44
CA ASN A 64 9.71 48.86 24.36
C ASN A 64 9.38 47.46 23.81
N ILE A 65 9.77 47.12 22.57
CA ILE A 65 9.47 45.81 21.95
C ILE A 65 7.96 45.51 22.03
N THR A 66 7.15 46.55 21.82
CA THR A 66 5.70 46.47 21.78
C THR A 66 5.23 46.95 20.41
N LEU A 67 4.32 46.22 19.79
CA LEU A 67 3.61 46.70 18.60
C LEU A 67 2.78 47.95 18.98
N LYS A 68 2.78 48.99 18.14
CA LYS A 68 2.00 50.23 18.34
C LYS A 68 0.51 50.02 18.60
N ARG A 69 -0.02 48.83 18.31
CA ARG A 69 -1.34 48.36 18.75
C ARG A 69 -1.14 47.22 19.75
N PRO A 70 -1.40 47.43 21.07
CA PRO A 70 -1.19 46.43 22.10
C PRO A 70 -2.13 45.21 22.02
N GLU A 71 -3.03 45.18 21.03
CA GLU A 71 -4.03 44.13 20.85
C GLU A 71 -4.02 43.60 19.42
N ASN A 72 -2.84 43.17 18.94
CA ASN A 72 -2.77 42.47 17.67
C ASN A 72 -3.34 41.05 17.85
N ILE A 73 -4.57 40.85 17.38
CA ILE A 73 -5.32 39.59 17.49
C ILE A 73 -4.56 38.43 16.80
N TYR A 74 -3.83 38.72 15.73
CA TYR A 74 -2.98 37.73 15.05
C TYR A 74 -1.78 37.32 15.90
N LEU A 75 -1.17 38.26 16.64
CA LEU A 75 -0.11 37.95 17.60
C LEU A 75 -0.64 37.11 18.77
N ASN A 76 -1.85 37.40 19.26
CA ASN A 76 -2.48 36.59 20.29
C ASN A 76 -2.75 35.16 19.80
N TYR A 77 -3.15 35.00 18.53
CA TYR A 77 -3.32 33.66 17.95
C TYR A 77 -1.97 32.93 17.85
N TRP A 78 -0.91 33.61 17.37
CA TRP A 78 0.43 33.04 17.38
C TRP A 78 0.91 32.64 18.77
N GLN A 79 0.71 33.49 19.79
CA GLN A 79 1.09 33.17 21.17
C GLN A 79 0.32 31.99 21.75
N GLN A 80 -0.93 31.76 21.34
CA GLN A 80 -1.70 30.59 21.74
C GLN A 80 -1.22 29.31 21.05
N GLU A 81 -0.86 29.39 19.78
CA GLU A 81 -0.44 28.24 18.97
C GLU A 81 1.03 27.87 19.11
N ILE A 82 1.91 28.80 19.51
CA ILE A 82 3.37 28.57 19.46
C ILE A 82 3.82 27.36 20.30
N ALA A 83 3.17 27.13 21.45
CA ALA A 83 3.48 26.01 22.33
C ALA A 83 3.11 24.66 21.71
N SER A 84 1.92 24.55 21.11
CA SER A 84 1.53 23.33 20.38
C SER A 84 2.33 23.18 19.09
N PHE A 85 2.67 24.28 18.44
CA PHE A 85 3.36 24.31 17.16
C PHE A 85 4.81 23.81 17.26
N ILE A 86 5.56 24.21 18.29
CA ILE A 86 6.95 23.73 18.52
C ILE A 86 7.00 22.21 18.75
N SER A 87 5.96 21.62 19.36
CA SER A 87 5.86 20.18 19.59
C SER A 87 5.55 19.33 18.35
N LYS A 88 5.25 19.96 17.20
CA LYS A 88 4.88 19.21 15.99
C LYS A 88 6.10 18.69 15.23
N PRO A 89 6.06 17.46 14.69
CA PRO A 89 7.20 16.87 13.97
C PRO A 89 7.54 17.62 12.67
N ASN A 90 6.58 18.31 12.07
CA ASN A 90 6.73 19.11 10.85
C ASN A 90 7.02 20.60 11.12
N PHE A 91 7.33 20.97 12.37
CA PHE A 91 7.57 22.35 12.80
C PHE A 91 8.55 23.11 11.91
N SER A 92 9.74 22.54 11.63
CA SER A 92 10.78 23.19 10.81
C SER A 92 10.28 23.53 9.41
N THR A 93 9.58 22.61 8.75
CA THR A 93 9.04 22.85 7.40
C THR A 93 7.96 23.93 7.41
N LEU A 94 7.06 23.89 8.39
CA LEU A 94 5.96 24.86 8.50
C LEU A 94 6.45 26.27 8.79
N ILE A 95 7.41 26.42 9.71
CA ILE A 95 7.92 27.74 10.10
C ILE A 95 8.81 28.35 9.02
N CYS A 96 9.69 27.56 8.39
CA CYS A 96 10.48 28.02 7.24
C CYS A 96 9.56 28.48 6.09
N TYR A 97 8.54 27.69 5.75
CA TYR A 97 7.60 28.04 4.69
C TYR A 97 6.82 29.34 5.00
N ALA A 98 6.38 29.53 6.24
CA ALA A 98 5.67 30.74 6.66
C ALA A 98 6.56 31.98 6.54
N PHE A 99 7.81 31.92 7.02
CA PHE A 99 8.78 33.02 6.95
C PHE A 99 9.23 33.30 5.53
N ASP A 100 9.61 32.28 4.77
CA ASP A 100 10.09 32.41 3.40
C ASP A 100 9.04 33.05 2.50
N THR A 101 7.78 32.62 2.67
CA THR A 101 6.67 33.20 1.92
C THR A 101 6.39 34.64 2.35
N ALA A 102 6.44 34.94 3.65
CA ALA A 102 6.19 36.28 4.15
C ALA A 102 7.25 37.29 3.69
N ILE A 103 8.52 36.87 3.63
CA ILE A 103 9.66 37.63 3.10
C ILE A 103 9.50 37.82 1.58
N ALA A 104 9.24 36.73 0.83
CA ALA A 104 9.05 36.79 -0.61
C ALA A 104 7.89 37.71 -1.04
N GLN A 105 6.80 37.73 -0.26
CA GLN A 105 5.64 38.59 -0.49
C GLN A 105 5.82 40.03 0.03
N LYS A 106 6.99 40.38 0.60
CA LYS A 106 7.30 41.68 1.23
C LYS A 106 6.34 42.07 2.37
N SER A 107 5.55 41.12 2.87
CA SER A 107 4.69 41.30 4.05
C SER A 107 5.52 41.42 5.32
N LEU A 108 6.63 40.68 5.37
CA LEU A 108 7.66 40.78 6.38
C LEU A 108 8.89 41.41 5.74
N LYS A 109 9.30 42.59 6.23
CA LYS A 109 10.59 43.18 5.90
C LYS A 109 11.53 42.89 7.06
N ILE A 110 12.74 42.43 6.75
CA ILE A 110 13.81 42.31 7.74
C ILE A 110 13.99 43.70 8.38
N LEU A 111 13.84 43.76 9.70
CA LEU A 111 13.88 45.00 10.46
C LEU A 111 15.28 45.64 10.36
N SER A 112 15.34 46.97 10.40
CA SER A 112 16.59 47.70 10.61
C SER A 112 16.66 48.11 12.07
N PRO A 113 17.66 47.69 12.88
CA PRO A 113 18.84 46.91 12.50
C PRO A 113 18.57 45.39 12.35
N PRO A 114 19.20 44.72 11.35
CA PRO A 114 18.95 43.31 11.04
C PRO A 114 19.22 42.37 12.21
N ASN A 115 20.21 42.68 13.03
CA ASN A 115 20.68 41.82 14.13
C ASN A 115 19.67 41.77 15.31
N ALA A 116 18.71 42.70 15.37
CA ALA A 116 17.65 42.70 16.37
C ALA A 116 16.40 41.95 15.91
N PHE A 117 16.32 41.54 14.64
CA PHE A 117 15.11 40.97 14.03
C PHE A 117 14.63 39.69 14.74
N LEU A 118 15.49 38.67 14.83
CA LEU A 118 15.15 37.40 15.48
C LEU A 118 14.90 37.57 16.98
N THR A 119 15.71 38.39 17.66
CA THR A 119 15.52 38.71 19.08
C THR A 119 14.14 39.33 19.34
N THR A 120 13.69 40.22 18.45
CA THR A 120 12.40 40.90 18.55
C THR A 120 11.24 39.93 18.35
N ILE A 121 11.33 39.04 17.36
CA ILE A 121 10.31 38.02 17.09
C ILE A 121 10.19 37.04 18.26
N CYS A 122 11.31 36.55 18.80
CA CYS A 122 11.29 35.60 19.91
C CYS A 122 10.66 36.23 21.17
N LYS A 123 10.91 37.52 21.42
CA LYS A 123 10.26 38.28 22.49
C LYS A 123 8.76 38.50 22.24
N LEU A 124 8.36 38.79 21.00
CA LEU A 124 6.95 38.94 20.64
C LEU A 124 6.16 37.64 20.81
N PHE A 125 6.76 36.50 20.48
CA PHE A 125 6.17 35.18 20.69
C PHE A 125 6.28 34.68 22.13
N LYS A 126 6.95 35.43 23.03
CA LYS A 126 7.14 35.07 24.44
C LYS A 126 7.80 33.70 24.62
N LEU A 127 8.78 33.39 23.78
CA LEU A 127 9.52 32.13 23.84
C LEU A 127 10.42 32.09 25.08
N SER A 128 10.49 30.93 25.73
CA SER A 128 11.59 30.65 26.68
C SER A 128 12.93 30.62 25.94
N TYR A 129 14.04 30.68 26.67
CA TYR A 129 15.36 30.67 26.03
C TYR A 129 15.60 29.33 25.27
N ALA A 130 15.14 28.20 25.80
CA ALA A 130 15.21 26.92 25.11
C ALA A 130 14.31 26.89 23.86
N GLN A 131 13.09 27.44 23.93
CA GLN A 131 12.18 27.54 22.78
C GLN A 131 12.70 28.51 21.71
N GLU A 132 13.37 29.60 22.10
CA GLU A 132 14.04 30.54 21.18
C GLU A 132 15.09 29.79 20.35
N LEU A 133 15.93 28.96 20.97
CA LEU A 133 16.94 28.20 20.24
C LEU A 133 16.32 27.17 19.31
N VAL A 134 15.33 26.39 19.75
CA VAL A 134 14.61 25.44 18.89
C VAL A 134 13.97 26.15 17.68
N PHE A 135 13.36 27.31 17.92
CA PHE A 135 12.74 28.14 16.88
C PHE A 135 13.77 28.66 15.86
N VAL A 136 14.88 29.24 16.33
CA VAL A 136 15.91 29.81 15.45
C VAL A 136 16.65 28.70 14.70
N LEU A 137 16.94 27.58 15.34
CA LEU A 137 17.58 26.43 14.70
C LEU A 137 16.70 25.80 13.62
N ALA A 138 15.37 25.78 13.82
CA ALA A 138 14.45 25.35 12.78
C ALA A 138 14.50 26.25 11.53
N LEU A 139 14.68 27.57 11.71
CA LEU A 139 14.81 28.54 10.61
C LEU A 139 16.12 28.42 9.83
N LYS A 140 17.12 27.67 10.32
CA LYS A 140 18.35 27.34 9.56
C LYS A 140 18.04 26.68 8.22
N ASN A 141 16.92 25.97 8.13
CA ASN A 141 16.46 25.27 6.92
C ASN A 141 15.66 26.17 5.94
N SER A 142 15.63 27.49 6.17
CA SER A 142 14.98 28.47 5.28
C SER A 142 15.63 28.52 3.89
N ILE A 143 14.86 28.88 2.86
CA ILE A 143 15.34 29.07 1.48
C ILE A 143 15.92 30.50 1.28
N GLN A 144 15.62 31.44 2.19
CA GLN A 144 16.06 32.84 2.07
C GLN A 144 17.47 33.04 2.64
N ALA A 145 18.43 33.37 1.78
CA ALA A 145 19.83 33.56 2.17
C ALA A 145 20.02 34.67 3.23
N GLU A 146 19.26 35.77 3.14
CA GLU A 146 19.30 36.86 4.14
C GLU A 146 18.88 36.37 5.53
N LEU A 147 17.85 35.52 5.62
CA LEU A 147 17.39 34.96 6.89
C LEU A 147 18.41 33.95 7.45
N GLN A 148 19.01 33.13 6.60
CA GLN A 148 20.05 32.18 7.01
C GLN A 148 21.27 32.88 7.63
N ILE A 149 21.70 34.03 7.09
CA ILE A 149 22.81 34.83 7.65
C ILE A 149 22.46 35.32 9.05
N LEU A 150 21.26 35.88 9.25
CA LEU A 150 20.81 36.34 10.57
C LEU A 150 20.67 35.21 11.58
N VAL A 151 20.14 34.06 11.14
CA VAL A 151 20.03 32.85 11.98
C VAL A 151 21.42 32.40 12.40
N HIS A 152 22.39 32.40 11.48
CA HIS A 152 23.77 32.02 11.80
C HIS A 152 24.41 32.96 12.83
N GLU A 153 24.31 34.28 12.64
CA GLU A 153 24.81 35.28 13.59
C GLU A 153 24.13 35.18 14.97
N HIS A 154 22.82 34.93 15.00
CA HIS A 154 22.06 34.79 16.24
C HIS A 154 22.44 33.53 17.01
N ILE A 155 22.62 32.39 16.32
CA ILE A 155 23.09 31.14 16.93
C ILE A 155 24.51 31.30 17.48
N GLN A 156 25.42 31.91 16.72
CA GLN A 156 26.80 32.15 17.15
C GLN A 156 26.89 32.91 18.48
N LYS A 157 25.95 33.84 18.71
CA LYS A 157 25.90 34.64 19.95
C LYS A 157 25.14 33.95 21.08
N ARG A 158 23.93 33.44 20.81
CA ARG A 158 22.98 33.02 21.85
C ARG A 158 23.20 31.59 22.33
N LEU A 159 23.77 30.71 21.50
CA LEU A 159 23.99 29.32 21.85
C LEU A 159 25.09 29.14 22.93
N PRO A 160 26.26 29.82 22.85
CA PRO A 160 27.25 29.77 23.93
C PRO A 160 26.73 30.36 25.24
N GLU A 161 26.05 31.51 25.18
CA GLU A 161 25.43 32.18 26.33
C GLU A 161 24.44 31.23 27.03
N PHE A 162 23.65 30.48 26.27
CA PHE A 162 22.69 29.51 26.78
C PHE A 162 23.36 28.37 27.52
N ILE A 163 24.37 27.75 26.91
CA ILE A 163 25.09 26.62 27.51
C ILE A 163 25.86 27.08 28.75
N GLN A 164 26.49 28.26 28.70
CA GLN A 164 27.18 28.84 29.85
C GLN A 164 26.22 29.13 31.01
N THR A 165 25.04 29.68 30.74
CA THR A 165 24.01 29.93 31.77
C THR A 165 23.56 28.64 32.44
N ILE A 166 23.40 27.55 31.68
CA ILE A 166 23.02 26.24 32.22
C ILE A 166 24.14 25.63 33.08
N ILE A 167 25.39 25.75 32.64
CA ILE A 167 26.55 25.17 33.33
C ILE A 167 26.89 25.93 34.62
N GLU A 168 26.77 27.27 34.62
CA GLU A 168 27.10 28.11 35.78
C GLU A 168 26.05 28.04 36.89
N PHE A 169 24.80 27.73 36.54
CA PHE A 169 23.67 27.68 37.47
C PHE A 169 22.94 26.33 37.36
N ASP A 170 23.38 25.33 38.13
CA ASP A 170 22.80 23.97 38.19
C ASP A 170 21.26 23.94 38.40
N SER A 171 20.67 25.00 38.98
CA SER A 171 19.22 25.15 39.21
C SER A 171 18.43 25.75 38.03
N SER A 172 19.09 26.10 36.93
CA SER A 172 18.52 26.91 35.84
C SER A 172 17.80 26.12 34.74
N LEU A 173 17.81 24.77 34.76
CA LEU A 173 17.17 23.96 33.71
C LEU A 173 15.67 24.29 33.52
N LYS A 174 14.98 24.61 34.62
CA LYS A 174 13.58 25.07 34.60
C LYS A 174 13.45 26.54 34.21
N GLU A 175 14.35 27.41 34.68
CA GLU A 175 14.33 28.86 34.39
C GLU A 175 14.61 29.16 32.92
N VAL A 176 15.46 28.35 32.30
CA VAL A 176 15.81 28.39 30.88
C VAL A 176 14.73 27.72 30.02
N GLY A 177 13.80 26.98 30.65
CA GLY A 177 12.66 26.32 30.02
C GLY A 177 13.02 25.04 29.27
N LEU A 178 14.13 24.38 29.63
CA LEU A 178 14.61 23.16 28.98
C LEU A 178 13.75 21.94 29.35
N THR A 179 13.21 21.92 30.58
CA THR A 179 12.29 20.90 31.08
C THR A 179 10.89 21.00 30.52
N ASP A 180 10.52 22.19 30.04
CA ASP A 180 9.18 22.48 29.53
C ASP A 180 9.08 22.21 28.02
N LEU A 181 10.20 21.81 27.39
CA LEU A 181 10.22 21.39 26.00
C LEU A 181 9.63 19.98 25.84
N PRO A 182 8.87 19.75 24.75
CA PRO A 182 8.49 18.39 24.37
C PRO A 182 9.75 17.59 24.03
N ILE A 183 9.70 16.29 24.28
CA ILE A 183 10.89 15.44 24.30
C ILE A 183 11.57 15.36 22.92
N GLU A 184 10.78 15.43 21.85
CA GLU A 184 11.25 15.44 20.47
C GLU A 184 12.03 16.72 20.14
N SER A 185 11.56 17.88 20.63
CA SER A 185 12.27 19.15 20.46
C SER A 185 13.56 19.20 21.30
N LEU A 186 13.53 18.62 22.51
CA LEU A 186 14.72 18.49 23.34
C LEU A 186 15.76 17.58 22.67
N HIS A 187 15.34 16.44 22.11
CA HIS A 187 16.20 15.55 21.34
C HIS A 187 16.82 16.25 20.13
N SER A 188 16.00 16.96 19.34
CA SER A 188 16.48 17.72 18.17
C SER A 188 17.51 18.78 18.55
N LEU A 189 17.25 19.53 19.63
CA LEU A 189 18.16 20.53 20.18
C LEU A 189 19.51 19.91 20.56
N LEU A 190 19.50 18.78 21.29
CA LEU A 190 20.73 18.11 21.73
C LEU A 190 21.57 17.57 20.57
N ILE A 191 20.93 17.06 19.49
CA ILE A 191 21.64 16.64 18.28
C ILE A 191 22.31 17.84 17.60
N GLN A 192 21.58 18.96 17.48
CA GLN A 192 22.12 20.15 16.82
C GLN A 192 23.27 20.75 17.63
N ILE A 193 23.16 20.81 18.97
CA ILE A 193 24.26 21.25 19.84
C ILE A 193 25.49 20.34 19.64
N ARG A 194 25.30 19.02 19.55
CA ARG A 194 26.38 18.06 19.28
C ARG A 194 27.10 18.37 17.96
N GLN A 195 26.36 18.67 16.89
CA GLN A 195 26.92 19.06 15.60
C GLN A 195 27.75 20.35 15.68
N TYR A 196 27.31 21.32 16.48
CA TYR A 196 28.09 22.54 16.72
C TYR A 196 29.35 22.28 17.57
N ALA A 197 29.31 21.28 18.45
CA ALA A 197 30.47 20.88 19.26
C ALA A 197 31.51 20.06 18.46
N SER A 198 31.11 19.40 17.38
CA SER A 198 32.01 18.57 16.55
C SER A 198 32.72 19.33 15.41
N ASN A 199 32.29 20.56 15.08
CA ASN A 199 32.90 21.36 14.02
C ASN A 199 34.12 22.15 14.53
N GLU A 200 35.21 22.20 13.75
CA GLU A 200 36.49 22.85 14.14
C GLU A 200 36.39 24.36 14.45
N SER A 201 35.34 25.03 13.97
CA SER A 201 34.98 26.41 14.35
C SER A 201 34.15 26.44 15.64
N SER A 202 34.77 26.05 16.76
CA SER A 202 34.10 25.76 18.04
C SER A 202 33.40 26.96 18.69
N ILE A 203 32.13 27.18 18.35
CA ILE A 203 31.17 28.02 19.09
C ILE A 203 30.83 27.39 20.45
N VAL A 204 30.83 26.05 20.51
CA VAL A 204 30.58 25.25 21.74
C VAL A 204 31.69 24.22 21.88
N LYS A 205 32.31 24.13 23.06
CA LYS A 205 33.33 23.10 23.32
C LYS A 205 32.69 21.75 23.61
N VAL A 206 33.33 20.66 23.19
CA VAL A 206 32.91 19.28 23.53
C VAL A 206 32.74 19.08 25.04
N GLU A 207 33.61 19.70 25.84
CA GLU A 207 33.54 19.69 27.31
C GLU A 207 32.24 20.31 27.85
N GLN A 208 31.77 21.41 27.24
CA GLN A 208 30.53 22.09 27.63
C GLN A 208 29.29 21.25 27.28
N TYR A 209 29.35 20.54 26.16
CA TYR A 209 28.30 19.60 25.78
C TYR A 209 28.20 18.41 26.74
N GLU A 210 29.32 17.82 27.14
CA GLU A 210 29.33 16.74 28.14
C GLU A 210 28.86 17.21 29.53
N GLN A 211 29.20 18.44 29.93
CA GLN A 211 28.68 19.05 31.16
C GLN A 211 27.15 19.19 31.12
N LEU A 212 26.59 19.67 30.00
CA LEU A 212 25.14 19.73 29.78
C LEU A 212 24.49 18.34 29.88
N LEU A 213 25.08 17.31 29.25
CA LEU A 213 24.58 15.94 29.33
C LEU A 213 24.62 15.40 30.76
N ASN A 214 25.65 15.70 31.54
CA ASN A 214 25.74 15.31 32.95
C ASN A 214 24.64 15.93 33.82
N LEU A 215 24.24 17.17 33.55
CA LEU A 215 23.11 17.81 34.24
C LEU A 215 21.78 17.15 33.87
N LEU A 216 21.59 16.80 32.60
CA LEU A 216 20.40 16.07 32.14
C LEU A 216 20.33 14.65 32.67
N ARG A 217 21.47 13.95 32.81
CA ARG A 217 21.55 12.62 33.45
C ARG A 217 21.10 12.67 34.92
N LYS A 218 21.43 13.75 35.64
CA LYS A 218 20.97 13.97 37.03
C LYS A 218 19.46 14.21 37.12
N GLU A 219 18.90 14.98 36.19
CA GLU A 219 17.47 15.29 36.16
C GLU A 219 16.61 14.11 35.69
N TYR A 220 17.08 13.40 34.65
CA TYR A 220 16.45 12.23 34.05
C TYR A 220 17.20 10.94 34.44
N SER A 221 17.12 10.58 35.73
CA SER A 221 17.69 9.33 36.25
C SER A 221 17.04 8.10 35.60
N ILE A 222 17.80 7.02 35.41
CA ILE A 222 17.37 5.77 34.73
C ILE A 222 16.05 5.21 35.30
N GLU A 223 15.84 5.29 36.62
CA GLU A 223 14.61 4.83 37.30
C GLU A 223 13.35 5.65 36.94
N ARG A 224 13.49 6.93 36.55
CA ARG A 224 12.37 7.81 36.16
C ARG A 224 12.05 7.73 34.66
N ILE A 225 12.95 7.19 33.86
CA ILE A 225 12.84 7.10 32.40
C ILE A 225 11.80 6.05 31.97
N GLY A 226 11.60 4.99 32.76
CA GLY A 226 10.66 3.90 32.47
C GLY A 226 9.18 4.29 32.45
N ASN A 227 8.80 5.42 33.06
CA ASN A 227 7.39 5.81 33.21
C ASN A 227 6.91 6.93 32.27
N ASN A 228 7.80 7.62 31.53
CA ASN A 228 7.49 8.91 30.91
C ASN A 228 7.89 9.05 29.41
N ASN A 229 7.87 7.98 28.60
CA ASN A 229 8.20 8.04 27.16
C ASN A 229 9.60 8.64 26.85
N LEU A 230 10.58 8.47 27.74
CA LEU A 230 11.93 9.07 27.62
C LEU A 230 12.94 8.25 26.77
N LEU A 231 12.46 7.25 26.03
CA LEU A 231 13.30 6.32 25.24
C LEU A 231 14.15 7.01 24.17
N ILE A 232 13.65 8.10 23.58
CA ILE A 232 14.33 8.83 22.49
C ILE A 232 15.63 9.51 22.97
N LEU A 233 15.72 9.87 24.27
CA LEU A 233 16.89 10.53 24.83
C LEU A 233 17.98 9.56 25.32
N LEU A 234 17.65 8.28 25.51
CA LEU A 234 18.58 7.28 26.04
C LEU A 234 19.88 7.15 25.22
N PRO A 235 19.86 7.08 23.87
CA PRO A 235 21.08 6.98 23.08
C PRO A 235 21.99 8.21 23.18
N ILE A 236 21.40 9.39 23.44
CA ILE A 236 22.15 10.65 23.61
C ILE A 236 22.73 10.74 25.02
N LEU A 237 21.93 10.41 26.04
CA LEU A 237 22.33 10.51 27.43
C LEU A 237 23.30 9.39 27.84
N TYR A 238 23.10 8.16 27.36
CA TYR A 238 23.89 6.98 27.70
C TYR A 238 24.38 6.25 26.44
N PRO A 239 25.40 6.76 25.74
CA PRO A 239 26.02 6.05 24.63
C PRO A 239 26.57 4.69 25.11
N SER A 240 26.41 3.66 24.27
CA SER A 240 26.41 2.21 24.55
C SER A 240 27.57 1.60 25.35
N ASN A 241 28.59 2.38 25.71
CA ASN A 241 29.68 1.93 26.58
C ASN A 241 29.33 1.94 28.08
N THR A 242 28.19 2.53 28.49
CA THR A 242 27.78 2.63 29.90
C THR A 242 26.59 1.73 30.28
N ILE A 243 25.88 1.18 29.29
CA ILE A 243 24.68 0.34 29.51
C ILE A 243 25.08 -1.12 29.83
N SER A 244 26.37 -1.46 29.78
CA SER A 244 26.87 -2.82 29.90
C SER A 244 26.77 -3.45 31.30
N ASN A 245 26.56 -2.70 32.38
CA ASN A 245 26.72 -3.27 33.72
C ASN A 245 25.52 -3.23 34.69
N ASP A 246 24.46 -2.43 34.51
CA ASP A 246 23.40 -2.33 35.54
C ASP A 246 21.95 -2.56 35.07
N LEU A 247 21.70 -2.80 33.78
CA LEU A 247 20.34 -3.12 33.29
C LEU A 247 20.28 -4.49 32.62
N THR A 248 20.56 -5.54 33.40
CA THR A 248 20.18 -6.90 33.04
C THR A 248 18.65 -7.00 33.01
N SER A 249 18.07 -6.83 31.82
CA SER A 249 17.17 -7.80 31.15
C SER A 249 16.05 -8.52 31.93
N THR A 250 15.69 -8.11 33.15
CA THR A 250 14.76 -8.88 34.01
C THR A 250 13.61 -8.10 34.64
N GLN A 251 13.53 -6.77 34.48
CA GLN A 251 12.38 -5.99 34.99
C GLN A 251 11.52 -5.31 33.91
N ILE A 252 11.90 -5.36 32.63
CA ILE A 252 11.08 -4.85 31.51
C ILE A 252 10.18 -5.95 30.91
N LEU A 253 10.35 -7.22 31.33
CA LEU A 253 9.63 -8.37 30.76
C LEU A 253 8.33 -8.76 31.49
N SER A 254 7.92 -8.09 32.58
CA SER A 254 6.70 -8.47 33.30
C SER A 254 5.41 -7.85 32.75
N ASP A 255 5.49 -6.79 31.94
CA ASP A 255 4.31 -6.12 31.35
C ASP A 255 4.25 -6.31 29.82
N SER A 256 4.62 -7.50 29.36
CA SER A 256 4.65 -7.90 27.95
C SER A 256 3.27 -8.28 27.40
N SER A 257 2.25 -7.45 27.62
CA SER A 257 0.97 -7.55 26.87
C SER A 257 0.78 -6.43 25.86
N ASN A 258 1.56 -5.34 25.95
CA ASN A 258 1.42 -4.17 25.08
C ASN A 258 2.62 -3.92 24.14
N LEU A 259 3.65 -4.78 24.21
CA LEU A 259 4.89 -4.65 23.42
C LEU A 259 4.90 -5.53 22.16
N SER A 260 3.75 -5.94 21.64
CA SER A 260 3.67 -6.66 20.36
C SER A 260 3.85 -5.73 19.15
N THR A 261 3.89 -4.41 19.35
CA THR A 261 3.94 -3.41 18.26
C THR A 261 5.38 -2.97 17.92
N SER A 262 6.35 -3.06 18.84
CA SER A 262 7.73 -2.58 18.61
C SER A 262 8.65 -3.61 17.94
N VAL A 263 8.35 -4.91 18.03
CA VAL A 263 9.10 -5.96 17.31
C VAL A 263 8.93 -5.85 15.79
N TRP A 264 7.81 -5.28 15.33
CA TRP A 264 7.55 -5.01 13.91
C TRP A 264 8.33 -3.81 13.36
N GLN A 265 8.92 -3.00 14.25
CA GLN A 265 9.58 -1.75 13.91
C GLN A 265 11.09 -1.94 13.64
N MET A 266 11.76 -2.86 14.35
CA MET A 266 13.19 -3.14 14.13
C MET A 266 13.48 -3.81 12.78
N ASP A 267 12.58 -4.66 12.29
CA ASP A 267 12.74 -5.32 10.99
C ASP A 267 12.53 -4.36 9.80
N GLY A 268 11.77 -3.26 9.97
CA GLY A 268 11.55 -2.24 8.94
C GLY A 268 12.71 -1.24 8.81
N ILE A 269 13.33 -0.89 9.95
CA ILE A 269 14.49 0.03 10.00
C ILE A 269 15.65 -0.51 9.16
N LEU A 270 15.87 -1.82 9.14
CA LEU A 270 16.94 -2.44 8.36
C LEU A 270 16.69 -2.40 6.85
N SER A 271 15.44 -2.59 6.42
CA SER A 271 15.12 -2.37 5.01
C SER A 271 15.32 -0.92 4.61
N ASP A 272 14.98 0.04 5.48
CA ASP A 272 15.15 1.46 5.21
C ASP A 272 16.63 1.86 5.12
N VAL A 273 17.48 1.34 6.02
CA VAL A 273 18.95 1.54 5.94
C VAL A 273 19.51 1.00 4.63
N ILE A 274 19.12 -0.21 4.21
CA ILE A 274 19.56 -0.78 2.93
C ILE A 274 19.08 0.08 1.75
N LEU A 275 17.87 0.62 1.81
CA LEU A 275 17.38 1.55 0.80
C LEU A 275 18.21 2.84 0.75
N GLU A 276 18.68 3.36 1.89
CA GLU A 276 19.58 4.51 1.94
C GLU A 276 20.97 4.22 1.36
N MET A 277 21.44 2.97 1.42
CA MET A 277 22.69 2.54 0.76
C MET A 277 22.58 2.48 -0.77
N GLY A 278 21.36 2.46 -1.31
CA GLY A 278 21.12 2.38 -2.74
C GLY A 278 21.62 1.09 -3.38
N TYR A 279 21.67 1.06 -4.71
CA TYR A 279 21.97 -0.16 -5.47
C TYR A 279 23.40 -0.70 -5.24
N ASP A 280 24.34 0.16 -4.82
CA ASP A 280 25.73 -0.18 -4.54
C ASP A 280 25.88 -1.20 -3.40
N PHE A 281 24.91 -1.29 -2.51
CA PHE A 281 24.85 -2.34 -1.49
C PHE A 281 24.97 -3.75 -2.09
N THR A 282 24.46 -3.95 -3.31
CA THR A 282 24.53 -5.24 -4.03
C THR A 282 25.61 -5.28 -5.12
N SER A 283 26.53 -4.33 -5.15
CA SER A 283 27.61 -4.24 -6.15
C SER A 283 28.54 -5.45 -6.14
N SER A 284 28.89 -5.97 -4.96
CA SER A 284 29.72 -7.16 -4.78
C SER A 284 29.30 -7.97 -3.56
N ILE A 285 29.63 -9.26 -3.56
CA ILE A 285 29.31 -10.19 -2.47
C ILE A 285 30.01 -9.73 -1.18
N GLU A 286 31.29 -9.35 -1.27
CA GLU A 286 32.08 -8.90 -0.13
C GLU A 286 31.54 -7.60 0.48
N HIS A 287 31.13 -6.64 -0.36
CA HIS A 287 30.56 -5.37 0.09
C HIS A 287 29.21 -5.60 0.79
N CYS A 288 28.31 -6.37 0.17
CA CYS A 288 27.02 -6.73 0.75
C CYS A 288 27.20 -7.45 2.09
N ARG A 289 28.14 -8.41 2.15
CA ARG A 289 28.46 -9.15 3.36
C ARG A 289 28.98 -8.26 4.48
N ASN A 290 29.93 -7.38 4.18
CA ASN A 290 30.53 -6.50 5.18
C ASN A 290 29.51 -5.48 5.70
N ALA A 291 28.66 -4.94 4.84
CA ALA A 291 27.56 -4.08 5.24
C ALA A 291 26.59 -4.83 6.17
N LEU A 292 26.19 -6.06 5.80
CA LEU A 292 25.31 -6.88 6.64
C LEU A 292 25.91 -7.12 8.04
N VAL A 293 27.20 -7.46 8.12
CA VAL A 293 27.90 -7.66 9.40
C VAL A 293 28.02 -6.35 10.18
N HIS A 294 28.30 -5.23 9.53
CA HIS A 294 28.52 -3.93 10.18
C HIS A 294 27.26 -3.42 10.89
N PHE A 295 26.07 -3.66 10.32
CA PHE A 295 24.78 -3.33 10.95
C PHE A 295 24.33 -4.34 12.02
N GLY A 296 25.20 -5.27 12.45
CA GLY A 296 24.93 -6.19 13.54
C GLY A 296 24.08 -7.41 13.14
N LEU A 297 24.03 -7.77 11.86
CA LEU A 297 23.13 -8.80 11.33
C LEU A 297 23.71 -10.22 11.39
N GLN A 298 24.39 -10.56 12.50
CA GLN A 298 24.91 -11.92 12.69
C GLN A 298 23.79 -12.97 12.91
N GLU A 299 22.58 -12.54 13.27
CA GLU A 299 21.39 -13.38 13.44
C GLU A 299 20.22 -12.88 12.57
N LEU A 300 20.35 -13.01 11.24
CA LEU A 300 19.26 -12.65 10.33
C LEU A 300 18.06 -13.60 10.47
N LYS A 301 16.93 -13.05 10.91
CA LYS A 301 15.67 -13.77 10.93
C LYS A 301 15.08 -13.87 9.52
N PRO A 302 14.34 -14.94 9.21
CA PRO A 302 13.65 -15.07 7.92
C PRO A 302 12.73 -13.89 7.59
N SER A 303 12.10 -13.30 8.60
CA SER A 303 11.22 -12.12 8.48
C SER A 303 11.96 -10.88 7.98
N THR A 304 13.18 -10.65 8.44
CA THR A 304 14.02 -9.52 8.02
C THR A 304 14.45 -9.70 6.57
N ILE A 305 14.89 -10.91 6.19
CA ILE A 305 15.30 -11.23 4.81
C ILE A 305 14.14 -11.02 3.84
N ALA A 306 12.94 -11.49 4.19
CA ALA A 306 11.74 -11.28 3.38
C ALA A 306 11.42 -9.80 3.19
N ARG A 307 11.53 -8.98 4.25
CA ARG A 307 11.31 -7.52 4.15
C ARG A 307 12.36 -6.81 3.30
N ILE A 308 13.63 -7.20 3.37
CA ILE A 308 14.70 -6.65 2.53
C ILE A 308 14.43 -6.96 1.06
N ILE A 309 14.12 -8.22 0.73
CA ILE A 309 13.77 -8.60 -0.65
C ILE A 309 12.52 -7.83 -1.11
N SER A 310 11.53 -7.67 -0.23
CA SER A 310 10.31 -6.91 -0.50
C SER A 310 10.60 -5.42 -0.77
N ALA A 311 11.56 -4.83 -0.06
CA ALA A 311 12.03 -3.49 -0.31
C ALA A 311 12.74 -3.40 -1.66
N MET A 312 13.65 -4.32 -1.96
CA MET A 312 14.40 -4.37 -3.23
C MET A 312 13.47 -4.47 -4.45
N ILE A 313 12.46 -5.35 -4.43
CA ILE A 313 11.52 -5.47 -5.55
C ILE A 313 10.65 -4.21 -5.71
N LYS A 314 10.33 -3.54 -4.59
CA LYS A 314 9.52 -2.33 -4.55
C LYS A 314 10.28 -1.10 -5.06
N THR A 315 11.60 -1.07 -4.85
CA THR A 315 12.52 0.01 -5.24
C THR A 315 13.50 -0.43 -6.33
N HIS A 316 13.08 -1.36 -7.21
CA HIS A 316 13.89 -1.80 -8.35
C HIS A 316 14.24 -0.67 -9.33
N SER A 317 13.53 0.45 -9.23
CA SER A 317 13.75 1.72 -9.93
C SER A 317 13.40 2.90 -8.99
N GLY A 318 13.98 4.07 -9.25
CA GLY A 318 13.60 5.33 -8.56
C GLY A 318 14.36 5.66 -7.27
N LEU A 319 15.41 4.91 -6.91
CA LEU A 319 16.38 5.35 -5.90
C LEU A 319 17.31 6.42 -6.48
N ASN A 320 17.48 7.54 -5.77
CA ASN A 320 18.37 8.62 -6.16
C ASN A 320 19.82 8.24 -5.81
N GLU A 321 20.72 8.18 -6.81
CA GLU A 321 22.15 7.76 -6.68
C GLU A 321 23.06 8.70 -5.85
N ASN A 322 22.54 9.60 -5.02
CA ASN A 322 23.34 10.66 -4.39
C ASN A 322 23.42 10.53 -2.87
N THR A 323 23.84 9.38 -2.34
CA THR A 323 24.09 9.26 -0.89
C THR A 323 25.39 8.52 -0.64
N SER A 324 26.51 9.25 -0.66
CA SER A 324 27.76 8.78 -0.06
C SER A 324 27.50 8.52 1.42
N ILE A 325 27.64 7.26 1.85
CA ILE A 325 27.53 6.90 3.27
C ILE A 325 28.92 7.01 3.90
N TYR A 326 29.00 7.83 4.93
CA TYR A 326 30.20 8.03 5.75
C TYR A 326 30.05 7.25 7.05
N ASP A 327 31.14 6.64 7.53
CA ASP A 327 31.15 6.00 8.84
C ASP A 327 31.09 7.05 9.98
N SER A 328 31.03 6.56 11.22
CA SER A 328 31.01 7.39 12.44
C SER A 328 32.26 8.28 12.61
N ASN A 329 33.29 8.03 11.81
CA ASN A 329 34.59 8.71 11.82
C ASN A 329 34.79 9.59 10.57
N GLY A 330 33.77 9.74 9.71
CA GLY A 330 33.82 10.57 8.52
C GLY A 330 34.57 9.98 7.32
N ILE A 331 34.84 8.66 7.32
CA ILE A 331 35.47 7.96 6.20
C ILE A 331 34.38 7.57 5.20
N GLU A 332 34.55 7.99 3.95
CA GLU A 332 33.69 7.62 2.83
C GLU A 332 33.79 6.11 2.60
N MET A 333 32.71 5.37 2.88
CA MET A 333 32.74 3.91 2.80
C MET A 333 32.50 3.38 1.39
N ILE A 334 32.01 4.23 0.47
CA ILE A 334 31.58 3.84 -0.88
C ILE A 334 32.28 4.73 -1.91
N ALA A 335 33.25 4.16 -2.63
CA ALA A 335 33.81 4.79 -3.81
C ALA A 335 32.90 4.52 -5.02
N ASN A 336 32.49 5.58 -5.72
CA ASN A 336 31.73 5.50 -6.98
C ASN A 336 32.46 4.59 -7.98
N SER A 337 31.94 3.39 -8.23
CA SER A 337 32.42 2.50 -9.30
C SER A 337 31.58 2.64 -10.57
N ASP A 338 32.24 2.43 -11.71
CA ASP A 338 31.84 2.84 -13.06
C ASP A 338 30.40 2.50 -13.51
N LYS A 339 29.73 3.54 -14.01
CA LYS A 339 28.40 3.51 -14.64
C LYS A 339 28.39 2.68 -15.92
N SER A 340 27.92 1.44 -15.86
CA SER A 340 27.61 0.66 -17.08
C SER A 340 26.42 -0.30 -17.00
N SER A 341 25.65 -0.32 -15.89
CA SER A 341 24.41 -1.10 -15.82
C SER A 341 23.23 -0.22 -15.41
N THR A 342 22.03 -0.58 -15.86
CA THR A 342 20.79 0.07 -15.44
C THR A 342 20.67 -0.02 -13.92
N PRO A 343 20.45 1.09 -13.20
CA PRO A 343 20.54 1.11 -11.74
C PRO A 343 19.38 0.31 -11.13
N THR A 344 19.68 -0.92 -10.71
CA THR A 344 18.74 -1.88 -10.12
C THR A 344 19.48 -2.83 -9.18
N TRP A 345 18.76 -3.48 -8.28
CA TRP A 345 19.33 -4.39 -7.28
C TRP A 345 19.88 -5.67 -7.91
N ASN A 346 21.07 -6.09 -7.47
CA ASN A 346 21.61 -7.41 -7.77
C ASN A 346 21.24 -8.40 -6.65
N VAL A 347 20.06 -9.00 -6.78
CA VAL A 347 19.52 -9.89 -5.74
C VAL A 347 20.24 -11.25 -5.70
N ASP A 348 20.91 -11.66 -6.78
CA ASP A 348 21.77 -12.85 -6.77
C ASP A 348 22.94 -12.68 -5.80
N THR A 349 23.62 -11.52 -5.87
CA THR A 349 24.69 -11.16 -4.93
C THR A 349 24.19 -11.15 -3.49
N PHE A 350 23.01 -10.58 -3.26
CA PHE A 350 22.39 -10.54 -1.93
C PHE A 350 22.13 -11.95 -1.39
N VAL A 351 21.47 -12.83 -2.15
CA VAL A 351 21.16 -14.20 -1.73
C VAL A 351 22.43 -15.00 -1.45
N ILE A 352 23.49 -14.82 -2.25
CA ILE A 352 24.80 -15.46 -2.00
C ILE A 352 25.40 -14.96 -0.69
N ALA A 353 25.45 -13.64 -0.46
CA ALA A 353 25.97 -13.08 0.78
C ALA A 353 25.22 -13.57 2.02
N ILE A 354 23.89 -13.74 1.93
CA ILE A 354 23.06 -14.29 3.01
C ILE A 354 23.41 -15.76 3.30
N ASN A 355 23.53 -16.59 2.26
CA ASN A 355 23.89 -18.00 2.42
C ASN A 355 25.30 -18.18 2.99
N ASP A 356 26.24 -17.29 2.64
CA ASP A 356 27.60 -17.29 3.18
C ASP A 356 27.64 -16.85 4.66
N LEU A 357 26.81 -15.89 5.05
CA LEU A 357 26.75 -15.38 6.43
C LEU A 357 25.99 -16.29 7.38
N VAL A 358 24.86 -16.83 6.92
CA VAL A 358 23.97 -17.66 7.73
C VAL A 358 23.61 -18.92 6.94
N PRO A 359 24.50 -19.94 6.90
CA PRO A 359 24.27 -21.18 6.16
C PRO A 359 23.04 -21.99 6.66
N THR A 360 22.52 -21.66 7.83
CA THR A 360 21.36 -22.32 8.45
C THR A 360 20.02 -21.67 8.09
N VAL A 361 19.99 -20.65 7.22
CA VAL A 361 18.73 -19.99 6.81
C VAL A 361 17.79 -20.98 6.12
N ASN A 362 16.57 -21.08 6.66
CA ASN A 362 15.50 -21.80 6.00
C ASN A 362 14.72 -20.88 5.05
N TRP A 363 15.05 -20.93 3.76
CA TRP A 363 14.38 -20.10 2.76
C TRP A 363 12.90 -20.41 2.59
N LYS A 364 12.40 -21.58 3.00
CA LYS A 364 10.95 -21.84 3.03
C LYS A 364 10.24 -20.94 4.04
N ASP A 365 10.89 -20.66 5.17
CA ASP A 365 10.34 -19.75 6.17
C ASP A 365 10.43 -18.31 5.68
N VAL A 366 11.50 -17.92 4.96
CA VAL A 366 11.58 -16.61 4.28
C VAL A 366 10.40 -16.43 3.31
N VAL A 367 10.04 -17.45 2.53
CA VAL A 367 8.89 -17.36 1.61
C VAL A 367 7.57 -17.17 2.35
N LYS A 368 7.37 -17.84 3.49
CA LYS A 368 6.17 -17.64 4.31
C LYS A 368 6.09 -16.21 4.85
N GLU A 369 7.24 -15.64 5.20
CA GLU A 369 7.34 -14.28 5.75
C GLU A 369 7.13 -13.17 4.71
N PHE A 370 7.04 -13.47 3.40
CA PHE A 370 6.53 -12.49 2.42
C PHE A 370 5.08 -12.08 2.70
N ASP A 371 4.35 -12.87 3.51
CA ASP A 371 3.03 -12.53 4.03
C ASP A 371 3.09 -11.42 5.10
N HIS A 372 3.54 -10.24 4.71
CA HIS A 372 3.62 -9.06 5.58
C HIS A 372 3.00 -7.83 4.91
N ALA A 373 2.57 -6.87 5.73
CA ALA A 373 2.12 -5.58 5.24
C ALA A 373 3.25 -4.86 4.48
N GLY A 374 3.02 -4.52 3.22
CA GLY A 374 3.98 -3.81 2.36
C GLY A 374 4.61 -4.64 1.22
N PHE A 375 4.47 -5.97 1.23
CA PHE A 375 4.84 -6.80 0.09
C PHE A 375 3.89 -6.53 -1.10
N LEU A 376 4.47 -6.19 -2.26
CA LEU A 376 3.71 -5.91 -3.49
C LEU A 376 4.59 -6.07 -4.74
N VAL A 377 4.15 -6.90 -5.69
CA VAL A 377 4.78 -7.06 -7.01
C VAL A 377 4.07 -6.18 -8.03
N ARG A 378 4.64 -5.01 -8.31
CA ARG A 378 3.96 -3.96 -9.10
C ARG A 378 4.02 -4.19 -10.60
N ASP A 379 5.12 -4.76 -11.10
CA ASP A 379 5.39 -4.89 -12.52
C ASP A 379 6.28 -6.10 -12.84
N ARG A 380 6.64 -6.22 -14.13
CA ARG A 380 7.47 -7.32 -14.64
C ARG A 380 8.88 -7.31 -14.03
N GLN A 381 9.47 -6.14 -13.78
CA GLN A 381 10.84 -6.06 -13.27
C GLN A 381 10.91 -6.49 -11.81
N ALA A 382 9.94 -6.07 -10.99
CA ALA A 382 9.77 -6.56 -9.63
C ALA A 382 9.62 -8.09 -9.58
N LEU A 383 8.85 -8.67 -10.51
CA LEU A 383 8.70 -10.12 -10.62
C LEU A 383 10.02 -10.80 -11.01
N ILE A 384 10.79 -10.23 -11.95
CA ILE A 384 12.10 -10.79 -12.34
C ILE A 384 13.03 -10.83 -11.15
N LEU A 385 13.17 -9.74 -10.40
CA LEU A 385 14.03 -9.71 -9.22
C LEU A 385 13.61 -10.73 -8.17
N LEU A 386 12.29 -10.82 -7.88
CA LEU A 386 11.76 -11.81 -6.93
C LEU A 386 12.06 -13.24 -7.38
N VAL A 387 11.79 -13.58 -8.64
CA VAL A 387 12.00 -14.93 -9.16
C VAL A 387 13.48 -15.28 -9.25
N THR A 388 14.34 -14.32 -9.61
CA THR A 388 15.80 -14.50 -9.58
C THR A 388 16.30 -14.79 -8.16
N ALA A 389 15.87 -13.99 -7.18
CA ALA A 389 16.18 -14.22 -5.77
C ALA A 389 15.78 -15.64 -5.31
N LEU A 390 14.53 -16.02 -5.62
CA LEU A 390 13.99 -17.32 -5.23
C LEU A 390 14.69 -18.47 -5.94
N ARG A 391 14.93 -18.38 -7.26
CA ARG A 391 15.68 -19.42 -8.00
C ARG A 391 17.08 -19.64 -7.44
N ARG A 392 17.72 -18.57 -6.96
CA ARG A 392 19.04 -18.65 -6.33
C ARG A 392 18.99 -19.30 -4.95
N ALA A 393 17.92 -19.04 -4.20
CA ALA A 393 17.73 -19.49 -2.82
C ALA A 393 17.17 -20.92 -2.70
N LEU A 394 16.18 -21.29 -3.52
CA LEU A 394 15.48 -22.57 -3.46
C LEU A 394 14.82 -22.97 -4.78
N PRO A 395 14.67 -24.28 -5.07
CA PRO A 395 13.96 -24.72 -6.28
C PRO A 395 12.46 -24.41 -6.20
N PRO A 396 11.78 -24.09 -7.33
CA PRO A 396 10.36 -23.75 -7.39
C PRO A 396 9.41 -24.71 -6.67
N GLU A 397 9.65 -26.01 -6.81
CA GLU A 397 8.87 -27.08 -6.19
C GLU A 397 8.80 -26.99 -4.66
N GLN A 398 9.78 -26.34 -4.03
CA GLN A 398 9.84 -26.25 -2.57
C GLN A 398 9.04 -25.09 -1.98
N TYR A 399 8.59 -24.13 -2.80
CA TYR A 399 7.87 -22.95 -2.33
C TYR A 399 6.54 -22.70 -3.03
N ILE A 400 6.29 -23.33 -4.18
CA ILE A 400 5.05 -23.13 -4.94
C ILE A 400 3.79 -23.37 -4.09
N ASP A 401 3.82 -24.39 -3.22
CA ASP A 401 2.69 -24.70 -2.34
C ASP A 401 2.46 -23.64 -1.25
N LEU A 402 3.53 -22.94 -0.83
CA LEU A 402 3.43 -21.83 0.13
C LEU A 402 2.73 -20.63 -0.51
N LEU A 403 2.95 -20.40 -1.81
CA LEU A 403 2.29 -19.34 -2.57
C LEU A 403 0.78 -19.61 -2.70
N TYR A 404 0.34 -20.88 -2.77
CA TYR A 404 -1.08 -21.26 -2.77
C TYR A 404 -1.71 -21.28 -1.36
N GLY A 405 -0.90 -21.18 -0.30
CA GLY A 405 -1.34 -21.09 1.09
C GLY A 405 -2.21 -19.86 1.36
N ARG A 406 -2.84 -19.78 2.54
CA ARG A 406 -3.62 -18.59 2.93
C ARG A 406 -2.66 -17.51 3.44
N TRP A 407 -2.76 -16.31 2.88
CA TRP A 407 -1.99 -15.14 3.27
C TRP A 407 -2.89 -14.16 4.04
N ASN A 408 -2.30 -13.44 5.00
CA ASN A 408 -2.91 -12.30 5.68
C ASN A 408 -2.91 -11.07 4.76
N ASN A 409 -1.81 -10.83 4.04
CA ASN A 409 -1.68 -9.83 2.99
C ASN A 409 -2.14 -10.39 1.63
N VAL A 410 -3.47 -10.45 1.46
CA VAL A 410 -4.10 -10.96 0.23
C VAL A 410 -3.72 -10.12 -0.99
N ASP A 411 -3.62 -8.79 -0.87
CA ASP A 411 -3.21 -7.89 -1.94
C ASP A 411 -1.79 -8.23 -2.45
N GLY A 412 -0.87 -8.49 -1.51
CA GLY A 412 0.48 -8.95 -1.81
C GLY A 412 0.48 -10.29 -2.56
N GLN A 413 -0.26 -11.27 -2.06
CA GLN A 413 -0.40 -12.59 -2.70
C GLN A 413 -0.96 -12.45 -4.13
N LEU A 414 -2.05 -11.70 -4.30
CA LEU A 414 -2.67 -11.50 -5.61
C LEU A 414 -1.74 -10.75 -6.56
N SER A 415 -0.98 -9.77 -6.09
CA SER A 415 -0.03 -9.02 -6.92
C SER A 415 1.04 -9.94 -7.51
N TRP A 416 1.57 -10.88 -6.73
CA TRP A 416 2.53 -11.85 -7.22
C TRP A 416 1.88 -12.80 -8.25
N LEU A 417 0.75 -13.39 -7.90
CA LEU A 417 0.02 -14.30 -8.80
C LEU A 417 -0.33 -13.61 -10.13
N ALA A 418 -0.87 -12.39 -10.08
CA ALA A 418 -1.29 -11.63 -11.25
C ALA A 418 -0.14 -11.31 -12.20
N GLN A 419 1.02 -10.88 -11.67
CA GLN A 419 2.20 -10.61 -12.51
C GLN A 419 2.76 -11.90 -13.11
N ALA A 420 2.78 -13.00 -12.35
CA ALA A 420 3.23 -14.30 -12.86
C ALA A 420 2.31 -14.85 -13.97
N ILE A 421 0.98 -14.71 -13.83
CA ILE A 421 0.02 -15.06 -14.89
C ILE A 421 0.22 -14.19 -16.13
N ARG A 422 0.53 -12.90 -15.94
CA ARG A 422 0.74 -11.94 -17.03
C ARG A 422 2.06 -12.17 -17.79
N TYR A 423 3.10 -12.65 -17.10
CA TYR A 423 4.45 -12.85 -17.65
C TYR A 423 4.96 -14.29 -17.42
N PRO A 424 4.38 -15.28 -18.13
CA PRO A 424 4.73 -16.69 -17.96
C PRO A 424 6.11 -17.04 -18.54
N ASP A 425 6.73 -16.13 -19.28
CA ASP A 425 8.15 -16.20 -19.67
C ASP A 425 9.08 -16.05 -18.45
N VAL A 426 8.68 -15.25 -17.46
CA VAL A 426 9.42 -15.06 -16.21
C VAL A 426 9.13 -16.21 -15.24
N PHE A 427 7.86 -16.55 -15.04
CA PHE A 427 7.46 -17.66 -14.15
C PHE A 427 6.16 -18.32 -14.64
N CYS A 428 6.23 -19.61 -14.96
CA CYS A 428 5.09 -20.39 -15.43
C CYS A 428 4.63 -21.37 -14.35
N PHE A 429 3.37 -21.25 -13.92
CA PHE A 429 2.77 -22.19 -12.96
C PHE A 429 2.60 -23.60 -13.53
N GLY A 430 2.56 -23.72 -14.86
CA GLY A 430 2.46 -24.99 -15.58
C GLY A 430 3.75 -25.80 -15.59
N ASP A 431 4.90 -25.17 -15.31
CA ASP A 431 6.20 -25.85 -15.23
C ASP A 431 6.33 -26.63 -13.90
N HIS A 432 5.57 -26.23 -12.87
CA HIS A 432 5.60 -26.83 -11.53
C HIS A 432 4.18 -27.08 -10.97
N PRO A 433 3.33 -27.87 -11.66
CA PRO A 433 1.97 -28.11 -11.20
C PRO A 433 1.99 -29.19 -10.10
N ALA A 434 1.85 -28.79 -8.83
CA ALA A 434 1.65 -29.74 -7.74
C ALA A 434 0.41 -30.63 -7.97
N HIS A 435 -0.66 -30.04 -8.51
CA HIS A 435 -1.85 -30.75 -9.00
C HIS A 435 -2.22 -30.25 -10.41
N PRO A 436 -1.94 -31.01 -11.47
CA PRO A 436 -2.26 -30.61 -12.84
C PRO A 436 -3.73 -30.88 -13.21
N VAL A 437 -4.29 -30.03 -14.06
CA VAL A 437 -5.58 -30.26 -14.73
C VAL A 437 -5.46 -31.47 -15.65
N LEU A 438 -6.35 -32.44 -15.48
CA LEU A 438 -6.45 -33.62 -16.33
C LEU A 438 -7.10 -33.25 -17.66
N ILE A 439 -6.45 -33.59 -18.78
CA ILE A 439 -6.89 -33.23 -20.14
C ILE A 439 -7.33 -34.44 -20.97
N ASP A 440 -7.45 -35.62 -20.37
CA ASP A 440 -7.71 -36.90 -21.06
C ASP A 440 -9.02 -36.91 -21.85
N CYS A 441 -9.97 -36.06 -21.48
CA CYS A 441 -11.24 -35.92 -22.20
C CYS A 441 -11.12 -35.14 -23.51
N LEU A 442 -10.04 -34.38 -23.73
CA LEU A 442 -9.85 -33.58 -24.93
C LEU A 442 -9.49 -34.46 -26.13
N LYS A 443 -10.10 -34.19 -27.29
CA LYS A 443 -9.83 -34.92 -28.54
C LYS A 443 -8.83 -34.20 -29.42
N HIS A 444 -8.82 -32.88 -29.37
CA HIS A 444 -7.85 -32.04 -30.06
C HIS A 444 -6.83 -31.50 -29.06
N PRO A 445 -5.53 -31.56 -29.39
CA PRO A 445 -4.49 -31.02 -28.52
C PRO A 445 -4.64 -29.52 -28.37
N LEU A 446 -4.28 -29.02 -27.18
CA LEU A 446 -4.25 -27.59 -26.88
C LEU A 446 -2.99 -26.95 -27.46
N GLU A 447 -3.00 -25.62 -27.58
CA GLU A 447 -1.82 -24.87 -28.00
C GLU A 447 -0.68 -25.00 -26.97
N ASP A 448 0.52 -25.28 -27.45
CA ASP A 448 1.71 -25.47 -26.64
C ASP A 448 2.40 -24.13 -26.33
N THR A 449 1.74 -23.29 -25.53
CA THR A 449 2.25 -21.96 -25.14
C THR A 449 2.30 -21.84 -23.62
N LYS A 450 3.37 -21.22 -23.07
CA LYS A 450 3.50 -21.04 -21.61
C LYS A 450 2.30 -20.33 -20.97
N GLU A 451 1.63 -19.48 -21.73
CA GLU A 451 0.39 -18.81 -21.34
C GLU A 451 -0.75 -19.81 -21.08
N THR A 452 -0.87 -20.84 -21.93
CA THR A 452 -1.82 -21.94 -21.78
C THR A 452 -1.43 -22.85 -20.61
N TRP A 453 -0.15 -23.22 -20.51
CA TRP A 453 0.36 -24.11 -19.46
C TRP A 453 0.17 -23.55 -18.05
N THR A 454 0.23 -22.24 -17.87
CA THR A 454 -0.04 -21.59 -16.57
C THR A 454 -1.36 -22.03 -15.95
N TRP A 455 -2.41 -22.19 -16.77
CA TRP A 455 -3.75 -22.61 -16.32
C TRP A 455 -3.89 -24.12 -16.11
N ARG A 456 -2.82 -24.89 -16.31
CA ARG A 456 -2.77 -26.31 -15.97
C ARG A 456 -2.66 -26.55 -14.46
N SER A 457 -2.33 -25.55 -13.64
CA SER A 457 -2.28 -25.73 -12.18
C SER A 457 -3.68 -25.59 -11.55
N LEU A 458 -4.22 -26.68 -10.98
CA LEU A 458 -5.49 -26.64 -10.24
C LEU A 458 -5.39 -25.78 -8.98
N ASN A 459 -4.25 -25.87 -8.28
CA ASN A 459 -3.99 -25.07 -7.07
C ASN A 459 -4.03 -23.56 -7.36
N LEU A 460 -3.57 -23.14 -8.55
CA LEU A 460 -3.68 -21.74 -8.97
C LEU A 460 -5.15 -21.30 -9.09
N ILE A 461 -5.97 -22.10 -9.78
CA ILE A 461 -7.39 -21.81 -9.98
C ILE A 461 -8.12 -21.78 -8.63
N GLU A 462 -7.86 -22.76 -7.75
CA GLU A 462 -8.43 -22.79 -6.40
C GLU A 462 -8.01 -21.58 -5.57
N CYS A 463 -6.72 -21.21 -5.62
CA CYS A 463 -6.19 -20.06 -4.90
C CYS A 463 -6.84 -18.75 -5.35
N LEU A 464 -7.00 -18.53 -6.67
CA LEU A 464 -7.68 -17.35 -7.21
C LEU A 464 -9.14 -17.31 -6.78
N LEU A 465 -9.87 -18.43 -6.87
CA LEU A 465 -11.27 -18.48 -6.41
C LEU A 465 -11.38 -18.13 -4.92
N ARG A 466 -10.45 -18.62 -4.08
CA ARG A 466 -10.41 -18.30 -2.66
C ARG A 466 -10.10 -16.82 -2.40
N ILE A 467 -9.21 -16.20 -3.18
CA ILE A 467 -8.89 -14.75 -3.08
C ILE A 467 -10.08 -13.89 -3.51
N ALA A 468 -10.90 -14.35 -4.45
CA ALA A 468 -12.10 -13.60 -4.86
C ALA A 468 -13.09 -13.42 -3.69
N ASP A 469 -13.16 -14.40 -2.78
CA ASP A 469 -14.06 -14.37 -1.61
C ASP A 469 -13.58 -13.43 -0.50
N THR A 470 -12.33 -12.92 -0.55
CA THR A 470 -11.78 -12.02 0.48
C THR A 470 -11.89 -10.53 0.13
N GLY A 471 -12.65 -10.17 -0.91
CA GLY A 471 -12.94 -8.77 -1.29
C GLY A 471 -12.26 -8.27 -2.56
N LEU A 472 -11.39 -9.08 -3.19
CA LEU A 472 -10.69 -8.73 -4.46
C LEU A 472 -11.40 -9.28 -5.71
N TYR A 473 -12.71 -9.50 -5.61
CA TYR A 473 -13.54 -10.12 -6.65
C TYR A 473 -13.36 -9.52 -8.06
N PRO A 474 -13.41 -8.19 -8.28
CA PRO A 474 -13.36 -7.63 -9.64
C PRO A 474 -12.03 -7.90 -10.34
N ILE A 475 -10.92 -7.80 -9.59
CA ILE A 475 -9.57 -8.00 -10.11
C ILE A 475 -9.38 -9.48 -10.51
N VAL A 476 -9.80 -10.40 -9.65
CA VAL A 476 -9.70 -11.83 -9.92
C VAL A 476 -10.57 -12.23 -11.11
N LEU A 477 -11.79 -11.69 -11.21
CA LEU A 477 -12.67 -11.92 -12.35
C LEU A 477 -12.01 -11.49 -13.66
N ASP A 478 -11.34 -10.34 -13.70
CA ASP A 478 -10.65 -9.86 -14.89
C ASP A 478 -9.42 -10.74 -15.25
N ILE A 479 -8.68 -11.21 -14.25
CA ILE A 479 -7.60 -12.21 -14.46
C ILE A 479 -8.16 -13.48 -15.12
N PHE A 480 -9.29 -14.00 -14.64
CA PHE A 480 -9.94 -15.16 -15.26
C PHE A 480 -10.45 -14.86 -16.66
N LYS A 481 -11.03 -13.69 -16.94
CA LYS A 481 -11.45 -13.31 -18.30
C LYS A 481 -10.29 -13.35 -19.28
N HIS A 482 -9.12 -12.85 -18.88
CA HIS A 482 -7.91 -12.95 -19.69
C HIS A 482 -7.47 -14.40 -19.90
N GLY A 483 -7.52 -15.23 -18.86
CA GLY A 483 -7.25 -16.66 -18.94
C GLY A 483 -8.21 -17.40 -19.88
N ILE A 484 -9.48 -17.03 -19.87
CA ILE A 484 -10.53 -17.61 -20.71
C ILE A 484 -10.32 -17.26 -22.18
N GLN A 485 -9.92 -16.02 -22.47
CA GLN A 485 -9.63 -15.59 -23.84
C GLN A 485 -8.46 -16.37 -24.46
N ARG A 486 -7.44 -16.70 -23.66
CA ARG A 486 -6.23 -17.40 -24.13
C ARG A 486 -6.34 -18.92 -24.06
N SER A 487 -6.95 -19.45 -23.00
CA SER A 487 -6.94 -20.88 -22.65
C SER A 487 -8.24 -21.34 -21.98
N GLY A 488 -9.39 -20.91 -22.53
CA GLY A 488 -10.71 -21.20 -21.95
C GLY A 488 -10.94 -22.67 -21.63
N GLU A 489 -10.50 -23.60 -22.48
CA GLU A 489 -10.70 -25.05 -22.30
C GLU A 489 -10.03 -25.59 -21.03
N LEU A 490 -8.81 -25.13 -20.72
CA LEU A 490 -8.11 -25.52 -19.49
C LEU A 490 -8.74 -24.90 -18.25
N VAL A 491 -9.07 -23.62 -18.31
CA VAL A 491 -9.75 -22.93 -17.20
C VAL A 491 -11.07 -23.63 -16.88
N PHE A 492 -11.84 -23.99 -17.91
CA PHE A 492 -13.09 -24.72 -17.74
C PHE A 492 -12.89 -26.09 -17.09
N LEU A 493 -11.97 -26.91 -17.61
CA LEU A 493 -11.66 -28.21 -17.01
C LEU A 493 -11.18 -28.08 -15.56
N GLY A 494 -10.34 -27.09 -15.29
CA GLY A 494 -9.87 -26.80 -13.94
C GLY A 494 -11.02 -26.47 -13.00
N LEU A 495 -11.96 -25.60 -13.41
CA LEU A 495 -13.15 -25.27 -12.62
C LEU A 495 -14.01 -26.51 -12.32
N LEU A 496 -14.14 -27.44 -13.26
CA LEU A 496 -14.91 -28.68 -13.08
C LEU A 496 -14.23 -29.69 -12.15
N GLN A 497 -12.91 -29.79 -12.22
CA GLN A 497 -12.09 -30.71 -11.41
C GLN A 497 -11.92 -30.24 -9.96
N LEU A 498 -12.16 -28.97 -9.67
CA LEU A 498 -12.20 -28.48 -8.29
C LEU A 498 -13.46 -28.94 -7.57
N HIS A 499 -13.31 -29.89 -6.65
CA HIS A 499 -14.42 -30.47 -5.88
C HIS A 499 -14.68 -29.77 -4.54
N THR A 500 -13.63 -29.16 -3.97
CA THR A 500 -13.60 -28.59 -2.61
C THR A 500 -14.45 -27.33 -2.46
N VAL A 501 -14.57 -26.50 -3.51
CA VAL A 501 -15.21 -25.18 -3.41
C VAL A 501 -16.24 -24.95 -4.53
N TRP A 502 -17.44 -24.49 -4.15
CA TRP A 502 -18.45 -23.92 -5.04
C TRP A 502 -18.66 -22.44 -4.69
N THR A 503 -17.95 -21.55 -5.38
CA THR A 503 -18.06 -20.10 -5.20
C THR A 503 -19.04 -19.48 -6.20
N THR A 504 -19.53 -18.29 -5.89
CA THR A 504 -20.31 -17.46 -6.84
C THR A 504 -19.51 -17.17 -8.10
N LEU A 505 -18.22 -16.86 -7.95
CA LEU A 505 -17.31 -16.62 -9.07
C LEU A 505 -17.22 -17.86 -9.97
N LYS A 506 -17.06 -19.06 -9.42
CA LYS A 506 -17.01 -20.30 -10.22
C LYS A 506 -18.27 -20.49 -11.06
N GLN A 507 -19.44 -20.25 -10.48
CA GLN A 507 -20.70 -20.32 -11.22
C GLN A 507 -20.76 -19.27 -12.35
N GLU A 508 -20.36 -18.03 -12.06
CA GLU A 508 -20.33 -16.95 -13.07
C GLU A 508 -19.35 -17.26 -14.21
N LEU A 509 -18.14 -17.74 -13.89
CA LEU A 509 -17.14 -18.13 -14.88
C LEU A 509 -17.64 -19.26 -15.78
N LEU A 510 -18.29 -20.29 -15.22
CA LEU A 510 -18.89 -21.37 -16.03
C LEU A 510 -19.97 -20.81 -16.98
N GLN A 511 -20.82 -19.90 -16.51
CA GLN A 511 -21.83 -19.24 -17.37
C GLN A 511 -21.21 -18.36 -18.46
N LEU A 512 -20.03 -17.78 -18.22
CA LEU A 512 -19.30 -17.00 -19.20
C LEU A 512 -18.62 -17.87 -20.27
N ILE A 513 -18.04 -19.00 -19.85
CA ILE A 513 -17.23 -19.86 -20.73
C ILE A 513 -18.10 -20.77 -21.61
N ILE A 514 -19.20 -21.34 -21.10
CA ILE A 514 -20.00 -22.30 -21.88
C ILE A 514 -20.44 -21.73 -23.25
N PRO A 515 -20.99 -20.50 -23.34
CA PRO A 515 -21.38 -19.92 -24.63
C PRO A 515 -20.23 -19.74 -25.64
N THR A 516 -18.99 -19.51 -25.17
CA THR A 516 -17.85 -19.30 -26.08
C THR A 516 -17.43 -20.60 -26.76
N PHE A 517 -17.52 -21.74 -26.07
CA PHE A 517 -17.27 -23.05 -26.67
C PHE A 517 -18.35 -23.49 -27.64
N LEU A 518 -19.62 -23.17 -27.35
CA LEU A 518 -20.75 -23.54 -28.21
C LEU A 518 -20.63 -22.93 -29.62
N ALA A 519 -20.02 -21.75 -29.72
CA ALA A 519 -19.81 -21.07 -31.00
C ALA A 519 -18.58 -21.57 -31.75
N ASN A 520 -17.43 -21.76 -31.07
CA ASN A 520 -16.13 -21.75 -31.74
C ASN A 520 -15.17 -22.90 -31.38
N SER A 521 -15.43 -23.73 -30.35
CA SER A 521 -14.43 -24.71 -29.86
C SER A 521 -14.55 -26.10 -30.52
N PRO A 522 -13.42 -26.70 -30.95
CA PRO A 522 -13.40 -28.08 -31.46
C PRO A 522 -13.61 -29.13 -30.35
N ASN A 523 -13.26 -28.80 -29.09
CA ASN A 523 -13.39 -29.69 -27.94
C ASN A 523 -14.71 -29.49 -27.16
N ALA A 524 -15.66 -28.70 -27.67
CA ALA A 524 -16.91 -28.40 -26.98
C ALA A 524 -17.68 -29.67 -26.55
N ASN A 525 -17.87 -30.65 -27.45
CA ASN A 525 -18.62 -31.86 -27.14
C ASN A 525 -18.00 -32.70 -26.01
N PRO A 526 -16.69 -33.05 -26.05
CA PRO A 526 -16.06 -33.76 -24.94
C PRO A 526 -16.11 -33.00 -23.61
N LEU A 527 -15.88 -31.69 -23.61
CA LEU A 527 -15.92 -30.85 -22.40
C LEU A 527 -17.31 -30.81 -21.75
N LEU A 528 -18.35 -30.65 -22.55
CA LEU A 528 -19.73 -30.64 -22.05
C LEU A 528 -20.16 -32.03 -21.54
N ASN A 529 -19.72 -33.10 -22.21
CA ASN A 529 -19.89 -34.47 -21.72
C ASN A 529 -19.19 -34.69 -20.38
N TYR A 530 -17.98 -34.17 -20.21
CA TYR A 530 -17.26 -34.24 -18.95
C TYR A 530 -18.02 -33.51 -17.83
N MET A 531 -18.50 -32.28 -18.09
CA MET A 531 -19.30 -31.52 -17.13
C MET A 531 -20.58 -32.26 -16.72
N TRP A 532 -21.31 -32.84 -17.67
CA TRP A 532 -22.60 -33.50 -17.41
C TRP A 532 -22.49 -34.79 -16.58
N ASN A 533 -21.38 -35.50 -16.76
CA ASN A 533 -21.07 -36.76 -16.08
C ASN A 533 -20.16 -36.59 -14.86
N SER A 534 -19.86 -35.35 -14.47
CA SER A 534 -19.17 -35.05 -13.22
C SER A 534 -19.90 -35.68 -12.03
N GLN A 535 -19.15 -36.21 -11.06
CA GLN A 535 -19.71 -36.84 -9.84
C GLN A 535 -19.94 -35.83 -8.72
N HIS A 536 -19.32 -34.66 -8.82
CA HIS A 536 -19.37 -33.59 -7.82
C HIS A 536 -20.20 -32.43 -8.34
N HIS A 537 -20.98 -31.77 -7.46
CA HIS A 537 -21.83 -30.62 -7.81
C HIS A 537 -22.78 -30.87 -8.98
N VAL A 538 -23.26 -32.12 -9.09
CA VAL A 538 -24.04 -32.63 -10.25
C VAL A 538 -25.21 -31.71 -10.58
N THR A 539 -26.03 -31.37 -9.60
CA THR A 539 -27.23 -30.55 -9.80
C THR A 539 -26.86 -29.16 -10.29
N GLN A 540 -25.86 -28.52 -9.66
CA GLN A 540 -25.45 -27.16 -9.98
C GLN A 540 -24.81 -27.08 -11.38
N LEU A 541 -23.96 -28.04 -11.75
CA LEU A 541 -23.31 -28.08 -13.06
C LEU A 541 -24.31 -28.37 -14.17
N ARG A 542 -25.23 -29.33 -13.97
CA ARG A 542 -26.28 -29.61 -14.95
C ARG A 542 -27.22 -28.43 -15.13
N THR A 543 -27.69 -27.83 -14.04
CA THR A 543 -28.52 -26.61 -14.13
C THR A 543 -27.76 -25.50 -14.84
N SER A 544 -26.48 -25.29 -14.50
CA SER A 544 -25.65 -24.26 -15.14
C SER A 544 -25.53 -24.47 -16.65
N LEU A 545 -25.30 -25.70 -17.10
CA LEU A 545 -25.26 -26.03 -18.53
C LEU A 545 -26.58 -25.72 -19.23
N LEU A 546 -27.69 -26.20 -18.66
CA LEU A 546 -29.00 -26.06 -19.28
C LEU A 546 -29.42 -24.59 -19.37
N THR A 547 -29.15 -23.80 -18.32
CA THR A 547 -29.36 -22.35 -18.33
C THR A 547 -28.48 -21.68 -19.38
N ALA A 548 -27.19 -22.03 -19.48
CA ALA A 548 -26.29 -21.46 -20.47
C ALA A 548 -26.74 -21.77 -21.92
N LEU A 549 -27.23 -22.98 -22.19
CA LEU A 549 -27.78 -23.36 -23.50
C LEU A 549 -29.04 -22.55 -23.86
N ALA A 550 -29.96 -22.39 -22.89
CA ALA A 550 -31.17 -21.61 -23.09
C ALA A 550 -30.85 -20.12 -23.32
N ASP A 551 -29.94 -19.55 -22.54
CA ASP A 551 -29.51 -18.16 -22.67
C ASP A 551 -28.77 -17.92 -23.99
N TRP A 552 -27.93 -18.86 -24.42
CA TRP A 552 -27.22 -18.77 -25.70
C TRP A 552 -28.17 -18.77 -26.90
N TYR A 553 -29.28 -19.51 -26.81
CA TYR A 553 -30.37 -19.44 -27.78
C TYR A 553 -31.08 -18.08 -27.72
N ASN A 554 -31.49 -17.63 -26.53
CA ASN A 554 -32.29 -16.42 -26.36
C ASN A 554 -31.55 -15.13 -26.78
N ARG A 555 -30.21 -15.11 -26.72
CA ARG A 555 -29.37 -13.98 -27.16
C ARG A 555 -29.17 -13.87 -28.67
N SER A 556 -29.75 -14.77 -29.48
CA SER A 556 -29.48 -14.86 -30.92
C SER A 556 -30.49 -14.09 -31.78
N SER A 557 -30.01 -13.55 -32.90
CA SER A 557 -30.85 -12.93 -33.93
C SER A 557 -31.73 -13.99 -34.61
N ASP A 558 -32.87 -13.59 -35.18
CA ASP A 558 -33.84 -14.53 -35.75
C ASP A 558 -33.25 -15.47 -36.83
N ASN A 559 -32.20 -15.03 -37.54
CA ASN A 559 -31.52 -15.83 -38.56
C ASN A 559 -30.58 -16.90 -37.95
N GLU A 560 -29.96 -16.62 -36.81
CA GLU A 560 -29.04 -17.54 -36.12
C GLU A 560 -29.75 -18.54 -35.20
N GLN A 561 -30.97 -18.20 -34.75
CA GLN A 561 -31.78 -19.04 -33.86
C GLN A 561 -31.90 -20.48 -34.37
N GLN A 562 -32.12 -20.69 -35.68
CA GLN A 562 -32.29 -22.03 -36.24
C GLN A 562 -31.00 -22.87 -36.17
N GLN A 563 -29.84 -22.24 -36.41
CA GLN A 563 -28.54 -22.90 -36.32
C GLN A 563 -28.18 -23.23 -34.87
N ARG A 564 -28.35 -22.26 -33.96
CA ARG A 564 -28.09 -22.45 -32.53
C ARG A 564 -29.00 -23.50 -31.92
N LEU A 565 -30.29 -23.48 -32.26
CA LEU A 565 -31.26 -24.48 -31.77
C LEU A 565 -30.91 -25.89 -32.25
N SER A 566 -30.47 -26.04 -33.51
CA SER A 566 -29.98 -27.32 -34.04
C SER A 566 -28.76 -27.82 -33.28
N ARG A 567 -27.80 -26.93 -33.00
CA ARG A 567 -26.60 -27.25 -32.23
C ARG A 567 -26.92 -27.64 -30.79
N VAL A 568 -27.82 -26.90 -30.13
CA VAL A 568 -28.30 -27.23 -28.77
C VAL A 568 -28.96 -28.60 -28.75
N LEU A 569 -29.83 -28.91 -29.73
CA LEU A 569 -30.48 -30.22 -29.81
C LEU A 569 -29.46 -31.36 -29.95
N GLU A 570 -28.44 -31.19 -30.78
CA GLU A 570 -27.38 -32.19 -30.97
C GLU A 570 -26.62 -32.44 -29.66
N ILE A 571 -26.20 -31.38 -28.96
CA ILE A 571 -25.51 -31.50 -27.66
C ILE A 571 -26.40 -32.20 -26.64
N VAL A 572 -27.66 -31.80 -26.55
CA VAL A 572 -28.62 -32.36 -25.58
C VAL A 572 -28.93 -33.83 -25.87
N GLN A 573 -28.94 -34.24 -27.14
CA GLN A 573 -29.05 -35.64 -27.53
C GLN A 573 -27.80 -36.43 -27.14
N ASP A 574 -26.60 -35.92 -27.44
CA ASP A 574 -25.33 -36.55 -27.07
C ASP A 574 -25.25 -36.80 -25.56
N LEU A 575 -25.70 -35.82 -24.76
CA LEU A 575 -25.76 -35.90 -23.29
C LEU A 575 -26.92 -36.75 -22.75
N LYS A 576 -27.83 -37.20 -23.61
CA LYS A 576 -29.10 -37.85 -23.23
C LYS A 576 -29.94 -37.00 -22.26
N ALA A 577 -29.84 -35.68 -22.39
CA ALA A 577 -30.42 -34.69 -21.48
C ALA A 577 -31.78 -34.13 -21.97
N LEU A 578 -32.30 -34.59 -23.13
CA LEU A 578 -33.50 -34.03 -23.74
C LEU A 578 -34.72 -33.97 -22.78
N PRO A 579 -35.07 -35.04 -22.04
CA PRO A 579 -36.21 -34.98 -21.14
C PRO A 579 -36.04 -33.95 -20.02
N ILE A 580 -34.81 -33.77 -19.55
CA ILE A 580 -34.47 -32.84 -18.46
C ILE A 580 -34.59 -31.39 -18.96
N LEU A 581 -34.09 -31.10 -20.16
CA LEU A 581 -34.21 -29.76 -20.73
C LEU A 581 -35.65 -29.39 -21.10
N LEU A 582 -36.44 -30.35 -21.60
CA LEU A 582 -37.86 -30.15 -21.90
C LEU A 582 -38.73 -29.94 -20.66
N ALA A 583 -38.23 -30.28 -19.48
CA ALA A 583 -38.88 -30.00 -18.20
C ALA A 583 -38.50 -28.63 -17.61
N ALA A 584 -37.52 -27.92 -18.20
CA ALA A 584 -37.00 -26.67 -17.67
C ALA A 584 -37.93 -25.46 -17.98
N GLN A 585 -37.43 -24.25 -17.76
CA GLN A 585 -38.02 -22.97 -18.16
C GLN A 585 -36.92 -22.14 -18.85
N PRO A 586 -37.23 -21.25 -19.82
CA PRO A 586 -38.55 -20.75 -20.24
C PRO A 586 -39.27 -21.59 -21.33
N ILE A 587 -40.62 -21.60 -21.30
CA ILE A 587 -41.50 -22.41 -22.18
C ILE A 587 -41.30 -22.13 -23.68
N THR A 588 -41.03 -20.89 -24.09
CA THR A 588 -40.91 -20.52 -25.52
C THR A 588 -39.75 -21.22 -26.20
N PHE A 589 -38.57 -21.23 -25.57
CA PHE A 589 -37.40 -21.97 -26.03
C PHE A 589 -37.68 -23.48 -26.10
N ILE A 590 -38.37 -24.01 -25.09
CA ILE A 590 -38.71 -25.43 -25.01
C ILE A 590 -39.68 -25.85 -26.12
N LEU A 591 -40.64 -25.00 -26.48
CA LEU A 591 -41.55 -25.24 -27.60
C LEU A 591 -40.80 -25.29 -28.95
N ASP A 592 -39.88 -24.35 -29.19
CA ASP A 592 -39.02 -24.37 -30.37
C ASP A 592 -38.18 -25.66 -30.43
N LEU A 593 -37.56 -26.04 -29.32
CA LEU A 593 -36.74 -27.25 -29.21
C LEU A 593 -37.57 -28.53 -29.39
N ALA A 594 -38.76 -28.62 -28.78
CA ALA A 594 -39.66 -29.76 -28.89
C ALA A 594 -40.15 -29.96 -30.33
N CYS A 595 -40.50 -28.87 -31.02
CA CYS A 595 -40.85 -28.91 -32.44
C CYS A 595 -39.68 -29.45 -33.29
N LEU A 596 -38.46 -28.98 -33.06
CA LEU A 596 -37.28 -29.45 -33.79
C LEU A 596 -36.95 -30.91 -33.48
N ALA A 597 -37.01 -31.31 -32.20
CA ALA A 597 -36.80 -32.69 -31.76
C ALA A 597 -37.83 -33.64 -32.39
N SER A 598 -39.09 -33.23 -32.48
CA SER A 598 -40.14 -34.01 -33.16
C SER A 598 -39.88 -34.16 -34.65
N ARG A 599 -39.42 -33.10 -35.34
CA ARG A 599 -39.06 -33.16 -36.77
C ARG A 599 -37.89 -34.09 -37.04
N ARG A 600 -36.93 -34.19 -36.11
CA ARG A 600 -35.80 -35.13 -36.18
C ARG A 600 -36.12 -36.53 -35.63
N GLY A 601 -37.36 -36.78 -35.18
CA GLY A 601 -37.79 -38.09 -34.69
C GLY A 601 -37.35 -38.43 -33.25
N TYR A 602 -36.83 -37.47 -32.49
CA TYR A 602 -36.35 -37.68 -31.11
C TYR A 602 -37.43 -37.51 -30.04
N LEU A 603 -38.60 -36.98 -30.39
CA LEU A 603 -39.70 -36.72 -29.47
C LEU A 603 -41.05 -37.02 -30.12
N LYS A 604 -41.96 -37.67 -29.37
CA LYS A 604 -43.40 -37.77 -29.74
C LYS A 604 -44.14 -36.53 -29.24
N LEU A 605 -44.31 -35.54 -30.11
CA LEU A 605 -44.84 -34.23 -29.74
C LEU A 605 -46.24 -34.30 -29.11
N ASP A 606 -47.15 -35.13 -29.65
CA ASP A 606 -48.54 -35.22 -29.17
C ASP A 606 -48.62 -35.67 -27.70
N LYS A 607 -47.83 -36.68 -27.36
CA LYS A 607 -47.75 -37.18 -25.98
C LYS A 607 -47.14 -36.11 -25.07
N TRP A 608 -46.04 -35.50 -25.49
CA TRP A 608 -45.36 -34.48 -24.68
C TRP A 608 -46.23 -33.25 -24.43
N LEU A 609 -46.95 -32.75 -25.45
CA LEU A 609 -47.90 -31.65 -25.30
C LEU A 609 -49.04 -32.01 -24.34
N SER A 610 -49.59 -33.22 -24.47
CA SER A 610 -50.66 -33.71 -23.59
C SER A 610 -50.21 -33.78 -22.13
N ASP A 611 -48.99 -34.27 -21.90
CA ASP A 611 -48.40 -34.38 -20.56
C ASP A 611 -48.14 -32.97 -19.98
N LYS A 612 -47.58 -32.04 -20.76
CA LYS A 612 -47.31 -30.66 -20.32
C LYS A 612 -48.56 -29.82 -20.08
N LEU A 613 -49.60 -30.01 -20.88
CA LEU A 613 -50.90 -29.36 -20.69
C LEU A 613 -51.58 -29.85 -19.40
N ARG A 614 -51.42 -31.14 -19.06
CA ARG A 614 -51.92 -31.67 -17.78
C ARG A 614 -51.16 -31.13 -16.58
N GLU A 615 -49.84 -30.98 -16.71
CA GLU A 615 -48.96 -30.54 -15.62
C GLU A 615 -49.08 -29.03 -15.30
N HIS A 616 -49.10 -28.18 -16.33
CA HIS A 616 -49.02 -26.72 -16.18
C HIS A 616 -50.30 -25.95 -16.56
N GLN A 617 -51.33 -26.67 -17.04
CA GLN A 617 -52.68 -26.15 -17.30
C GLN A 617 -52.70 -24.81 -18.07
N ASP A 618 -53.37 -23.80 -17.52
CA ASP A 618 -53.71 -22.54 -18.18
C ASP A 618 -52.48 -21.72 -18.60
N LEU A 619 -51.41 -21.72 -17.81
CA LEU A 619 -50.20 -20.96 -18.11
C LEU A 619 -49.54 -21.46 -19.40
N PHE A 620 -49.44 -22.78 -19.55
CA PHE A 620 -48.87 -23.39 -20.75
C PHE A 620 -49.72 -23.14 -22.00
N ILE A 621 -51.05 -23.19 -21.87
CA ILE A 621 -51.98 -22.91 -22.97
C ILE A 621 -51.80 -21.45 -23.45
N GLN A 622 -51.78 -20.49 -22.53
CA GLN A 622 -51.61 -19.08 -22.89
C GLN A 622 -50.28 -18.82 -23.60
N THR A 623 -49.16 -19.36 -23.08
CA THR A 623 -47.85 -19.20 -23.72
C THR A 623 -47.78 -19.90 -25.08
N THR A 624 -48.42 -21.06 -25.24
CA THR A 624 -48.46 -21.79 -26.52
C THR A 624 -49.26 -21.04 -27.58
N VAL A 625 -50.40 -20.44 -27.21
CA VAL A 625 -51.18 -19.59 -28.12
C VAL A 625 -50.40 -18.34 -28.53
N GLN A 626 -49.70 -17.69 -27.60
CA GLN A 626 -48.82 -16.55 -27.90
C GLN A 626 -47.67 -16.96 -28.82
N TYR A 627 -47.07 -18.12 -28.59
CA TYR A 627 -46.03 -18.71 -29.44
C TYR A 627 -46.53 -18.93 -30.88
N LEU A 628 -47.71 -19.54 -31.04
CA LEU A 628 -48.33 -19.75 -32.34
C LEU A 628 -48.65 -18.43 -33.05
N ARG A 629 -49.14 -17.41 -32.33
CA ARG A 629 -49.38 -16.06 -32.89
C ARG A 629 -48.11 -15.46 -33.48
N LYS A 630 -46.96 -15.68 -32.84
CA LYS A 630 -45.67 -15.14 -33.28
C LYS A 630 -45.08 -15.91 -34.46
N LYS A 631 -45.05 -17.25 -34.41
CA LYS A 631 -44.38 -18.10 -35.41
C LYS A 631 -45.26 -18.45 -36.61
N ALA A 632 -46.57 -18.45 -36.46
CA ALA A 632 -47.52 -18.81 -37.51
C ALA A 632 -48.81 -17.96 -37.44
N PRO A 633 -48.71 -16.62 -37.61
CA PRO A 633 -49.88 -15.73 -37.54
C PRO A 633 -50.97 -16.10 -38.54
N GLN A 634 -50.58 -16.70 -39.67
CA GLN A 634 -51.45 -17.14 -40.76
C GLN A 634 -52.42 -18.26 -40.35
N LEU A 635 -52.06 -19.09 -39.37
CA LEU A 635 -52.91 -20.19 -38.88
C LEU A 635 -53.99 -19.72 -37.89
N LEU A 636 -53.83 -18.51 -37.34
CA LEU A 636 -54.72 -17.93 -36.33
C LEU A 636 -55.61 -16.83 -36.91
N GLN A 637 -55.34 -16.40 -38.14
CA GLN A 637 -56.31 -15.65 -38.93
C GLN A 637 -57.40 -16.64 -39.36
N ILE A 638 -58.50 -16.63 -38.61
CA ILE A 638 -59.74 -17.27 -39.03
C ILE A 638 -60.04 -16.71 -40.44
N PRO A 639 -60.16 -17.53 -41.50
CA PRO A 639 -60.66 -17.04 -42.77
C PRO A 639 -62.04 -16.48 -42.48
N SER A 640 -62.21 -15.17 -42.63
CA SER A 640 -63.53 -14.54 -42.63
C SER A 640 -64.31 -15.18 -43.79
N LYS A 641 -65.16 -16.15 -43.46
CA LYS A 641 -66.20 -16.64 -44.36
C LYS A 641 -67.28 -15.60 -44.52
#